data_AF-A0A258IP67-F1
#
_entry.id   AF-A0A258IP67-F1
#
_cell.length_a   1.000
_cell.length_b   1.000
_cell.length_c   1.000
_cell.angle_alpha   90.00
_cell.angle_beta   90.00
_cell.angle_gamma   90.00
#
_symmetry.space_group_name_H-M   'P 1'
#
loop_
_entity.id
_entity.type
_entity.pdbx_description
1 polymer ?
#
loop_
_entity_poly.entity_id
_entity_poly.type
_entity_poly.pdbx_seq_one_letter_code
_entity_poly.pdbx_strand_id
1 'polypeptide(L)'
;MITFDTSVLLGYYQARTGQLNGVSATAVSPSRSKAVVPSAPWLSGTAEPSDLVKAALNGRKFVDEAGNATSLKGASGDYKKLFATYQALNTLSAIAARASEKGVTDSELKRLQTALTKGLSEVTAYTQNMTLDQGRLTPGAVMATDRSTVGVPKNVYGYITDTIYSGDLDDEVPKFQGNVSFDLAVKKFGVTTNVTMNLLDMGATPRTMSNVVSFMNGKLKAEGFETSFAVERKVGEARTVQVNGQPVTLPATGDDFALRVKGDSSEQLTFTATTASPAVYITTTAGNPDPDKDTKTDDAVIENTLTKYSAAGGGQPGGKVFSEELQGTISSVRKTVAGADGSIYMLADVTKDVSGQVIKGDQDVALLKYDSAGHLLYARSLGATDSASGLNLAVADDGSVAVAGSVTGRLQGAVDGPINSDATSGKSDSFVTRYDAKGDEQWTVRRGGMLEDEATAVAFGSDGILYVGGRSKSDLPGSTSMAGGGYDSYLTAFATDVNGGPKALFTEKFGTAENDSVSDIVVSGSQVVVGGKESGNAVLRSFTVAPTVVTEDATSMTPAGVMVTTPVTYTKSAALSAGAVRNLGSLEGGELAGLKIDGGQLYVGGYTSNGALGIGNKTVSASGGSDGFVGRLSLDLNDTSGDTLAYYGGTGEDTVTGMAVSNGSAWLIGAAGKDLEGQTTVGEKDGYVAQINVATGAVSWSQRLTGKDGYATPTSIAVDQAGSSGLDAFGLPKGKMDFTQSERLVSATAARAGDTFQIRTRERGSLTTITIDAKDTLETLADKIKRASGFRAKVELSSDGNVRKLKISPAYATSTIEVLAGKGGTDVLQALGLASGVVRNTKVESGKTVSADGGGPVFGLQLAPELDLSDEAGRKNASSVITRAMSAVRTAYREIADIAMGIDSSAASTSGKTGGTVPTYLKNQISNYQAALNRLTGG
;
A
#
# COMPACT_ATOMS: atom_id res chain seq x y z
N MET A 1 -1.64 -75.86 -60.68
CA MET A 1 -2.05 -76.06 -59.27
C MET A 1 -1.36 -75.00 -58.45
N ILE A 2 -2.12 -74.07 -57.87
CA ILE A 2 -1.57 -73.00 -57.03
C ILE A 2 -2.14 -73.26 -55.64
N THR A 3 -1.29 -73.77 -54.77
CA THR A 3 -1.61 -74.19 -53.40
C THR A 3 -1.09 -73.14 -52.41
N PHE A 4 -1.97 -72.72 -51.53
CA PHE A 4 -1.72 -71.82 -50.40
C PHE A 4 -1.12 -72.59 -49.21
N ASP A 5 -0.10 -72.03 -48.58
CA ASP A 5 0.45 -72.51 -47.31
C ASP A 5 -0.16 -71.74 -46.13
N THR A 6 -0.65 -72.51 -45.17
CA THR A 6 -1.42 -72.14 -43.98
C THR A 6 -0.55 -71.74 -42.77
N SER A 7 0.78 -71.63 -42.96
CA SER A 7 1.76 -71.26 -41.92
C SER A 7 1.64 -69.84 -41.36
N VAL A 8 0.99 -68.91 -42.06
CA VAL A 8 0.86 -67.50 -41.61
C VAL A 8 -0.25 -67.33 -40.56
N LEU A 9 -1.28 -68.18 -40.54
CA LEU A 9 -2.38 -68.08 -39.57
C LEU A 9 -2.05 -68.71 -38.21
N LEU A 10 -1.13 -69.68 -38.14
CA LEU A 10 -0.81 -70.39 -36.90
C LEU A 10 0.20 -69.61 -36.03
N GLY A 11 1.11 -68.85 -36.65
CA GLY A 11 2.03 -67.96 -35.94
C GLY A 11 1.35 -66.80 -35.20
N TYR A 12 0.20 -66.33 -35.71
CA TYR A 12 -0.60 -65.28 -35.07
C TYR A 12 -1.34 -65.78 -33.82
N TYR A 13 -1.69 -67.07 -33.76
CA TYR A 13 -2.43 -67.64 -32.63
C TYR A 13 -1.52 -68.09 -31.48
N GLN A 14 -0.30 -68.56 -31.78
CA GLN A 14 0.65 -69.05 -30.77
C GLN A 14 1.44 -67.95 -30.05
N ALA A 15 1.46 -66.73 -30.58
CA ALA A 15 2.03 -65.56 -29.89
C ALA A 15 1.10 -64.96 -28.81
N ARG A 16 -0.19 -65.34 -28.77
CA ARG A 16 -1.20 -64.74 -27.89
C ARG A 16 -1.52 -65.57 -26.64
N THR A 17 -1.06 -66.81 -26.53
CA THR A 17 -1.33 -67.69 -25.39
C THR A 17 -0.03 -68.33 -24.93
N GLY A 18 0.68 -67.62 -24.05
CA GLY A 18 1.99 -68.02 -23.55
C GLY A 18 1.98 -69.40 -22.88
N GLN A 19 2.73 -70.33 -23.46
CA GLN A 19 3.22 -71.54 -22.79
C GLN A 19 4.28 -72.19 -23.69
N LEU A 20 5.55 -72.16 -23.26
CA LEU A 20 6.36 -73.35 -22.96
C LEU A 20 7.87 -73.02 -22.89
N ASN A 21 8.42 -73.38 -21.73
CA ASN A 21 9.64 -74.15 -21.51
C ASN A 21 10.90 -73.77 -22.31
N GLY A 22 11.73 -72.96 -21.66
CA GLY A 22 13.16 -72.82 -21.97
C GLY A 22 14.01 -73.09 -20.73
N VAL A 23 14.62 -74.27 -20.69
CA VAL A 23 15.99 -74.59 -20.22
C VAL A 23 16.50 -73.88 -18.95
N SER A 24 16.72 -74.69 -17.90
CA SER A 24 17.48 -74.32 -16.69
C SER A 24 18.89 -73.88 -17.02
N ALA A 25 19.10 -72.57 -17.06
CA ALA A 25 20.39 -71.94 -16.84
C ALA A 25 20.40 -71.41 -15.40
N THR A 26 21.35 -71.89 -14.60
CA THR A 26 21.73 -71.30 -13.31
C THR A 26 22.32 -69.91 -13.55
N ALA A 27 21.46 -68.92 -13.76
CA ALA A 27 21.82 -67.52 -13.73
C ALA A 27 21.88 -67.07 -12.27
N VAL A 28 23.10 -66.92 -11.79
CA VAL A 28 23.44 -66.19 -10.56
C VAL A 28 22.75 -64.83 -10.63
N SER A 29 21.77 -64.59 -9.76
CA SER A 29 21.25 -63.24 -9.54
C SER A 29 22.44 -62.35 -9.19
N PRO A 30 22.73 -61.29 -9.95
CA PRO A 30 23.64 -60.27 -9.45
C PRO A 30 22.92 -59.69 -8.22
N SER A 31 23.47 -59.95 -7.05
CA SER A 31 23.15 -59.22 -5.83
C SER A 31 23.25 -57.73 -6.18
N ARG A 32 22.11 -57.05 -6.42
CA ARG A 32 22.07 -55.60 -6.33
C ARG A 32 22.51 -55.30 -4.91
N SER A 33 23.65 -54.65 -4.75
CA SER A 33 24.09 -54.12 -3.45
C SER A 33 22.90 -53.39 -2.83
N LYS A 34 22.48 -53.82 -1.63
CA LYS A 34 21.40 -53.17 -0.87
C LYS A 34 21.72 -51.68 -0.78
N ALA A 35 20.83 -50.80 -1.21
CA ALA A 35 21.08 -49.36 -1.14
C ALA A 35 21.36 -48.97 0.33
N VAL A 36 22.48 -48.29 0.58
CA VAL A 36 22.87 -47.87 1.92
C VAL A 36 22.03 -46.66 2.29
N VAL A 37 21.14 -46.83 3.27
CA VAL A 37 20.38 -45.73 3.89
C VAL A 37 21.12 -45.29 5.16
N PRO A 38 21.75 -44.11 5.17
CA PRO A 38 22.53 -43.64 6.32
C PRO A 38 21.61 -43.16 7.45
N SER A 39 22.07 -43.27 8.70
CA SER A 39 21.32 -42.74 9.86
C SER A 39 21.09 -41.24 9.74
N ALA A 40 19.85 -40.81 9.99
CA ALA A 40 19.52 -39.40 9.89
C ALA A 40 20.20 -38.55 10.98
N PRO A 41 20.65 -37.33 10.65
CA PRO A 41 21.42 -36.48 11.57
C PRO A 41 20.60 -36.01 12.78
N TRP A 42 19.28 -35.96 12.68
CA TRP A 42 18.38 -35.62 13.78
C TRP A 42 18.13 -36.75 14.78
N LEU A 43 18.71 -37.92 14.56
CA LEU A 43 18.68 -39.07 15.49
C LEU A 43 19.96 -39.18 16.33
N SER A 44 21.01 -38.44 15.96
CA SER A 44 22.28 -38.37 16.69
C SER A 44 22.29 -37.09 17.54
N GLY A 45 23.06 -37.03 18.63
CA GLY A 45 23.13 -35.84 19.49
C GLY A 45 23.32 -34.55 18.67
N THR A 46 22.41 -33.60 18.82
CA THR A 46 22.42 -32.34 18.06
C THR A 46 23.45 -31.39 18.67
N ALA A 47 24.06 -30.54 17.83
CA ALA A 47 24.89 -29.45 18.34
C ALA A 47 24.03 -28.51 19.21
N GLU A 48 24.60 -28.02 20.31
CA GLU A 48 23.91 -27.11 21.23
C GLU A 48 23.39 -25.86 20.47
N PRO A 49 22.11 -25.46 20.64
CA PRO A 49 21.52 -24.34 19.92
C PRO A 49 22.34 -23.05 20.04
N SER A 50 22.92 -22.80 21.22
CA SER A 50 23.76 -21.61 21.46
C SER A 50 25.03 -21.58 20.61
N ASP A 51 25.61 -22.75 20.30
CA ASP A 51 26.81 -22.84 19.46
C ASP A 51 26.47 -22.67 17.98
N LEU A 52 25.28 -23.09 17.55
CA LEU A 52 24.76 -22.82 16.21
C LEU A 52 24.53 -21.32 15.99
N VAL A 53 23.94 -20.63 16.98
CA VAL A 53 23.74 -19.17 16.92
C VAL A 53 25.09 -18.44 16.86
N LYS A 54 26.05 -18.80 17.73
CA LYS A 54 27.40 -18.22 17.70
C LYS A 54 28.09 -18.44 16.35
N ALA A 55 28.00 -19.66 15.80
CA ALA A 55 28.56 -20.00 14.50
C ALA A 55 27.96 -19.15 13.37
N ALA A 56 26.64 -18.95 13.37
CA ALA A 56 25.93 -18.13 12.39
C ALA A 56 26.31 -16.64 12.50
N LEU A 57 26.33 -16.10 13.73
CA LEU A 57 26.72 -14.71 13.99
C LEU A 57 28.19 -14.42 13.64
N ASN A 58 29.05 -15.45 13.72
CA ASN A 58 30.46 -15.38 13.28
C ASN A 58 30.64 -15.61 11.77
N GLY A 59 29.55 -15.66 11.00
CA GLY A 59 29.59 -15.67 9.53
C GLY A 59 29.88 -17.01 8.87
N ARG A 60 29.79 -18.15 9.59
CA ARG A 60 29.88 -19.48 8.96
C ARG A 60 28.79 -19.66 7.89
N LYS A 61 29.10 -20.46 6.87
CA LYS A 61 28.13 -20.89 5.85
C LYS A 61 27.05 -21.75 6.51
N PHE A 62 25.80 -21.55 6.11
CA PHE A 62 24.67 -22.33 6.62
C PHE A 62 24.59 -23.71 5.94
N VAL A 63 24.88 -23.77 4.64
CA VAL A 63 24.83 -25.00 3.86
C VAL A 63 26.24 -25.56 3.69
N ASP A 64 26.50 -26.69 4.34
CA ASP A 64 27.76 -27.43 4.22
C ASP A 64 27.52 -28.91 3.94
N GLU A 65 27.69 -29.31 2.68
CA GLU A 65 27.59 -30.72 2.29
C GLU A 65 28.73 -31.58 2.88
N ALA A 66 29.91 -30.99 3.14
CA ALA A 66 31.07 -31.74 3.64
C ALA A 66 30.94 -32.10 5.12
N GLY A 67 30.08 -31.40 5.88
CA GLY A 67 29.85 -31.60 7.31
C GLY A 67 29.42 -33.01 7.71
N ASN A 68 28.93 -33.84 6.77
CA ASN A 68 28.50 -35.23 7.02
C ASN A 68 29.29 -36.27 6.22
N ALA A 69 30.43 -35.92 5.63
CA ALA A 69 31.15 -36.79 4.68
C ALA A 69 31.51 -38.17 5.26
N THR A 70 31.83 -38.25 6.56
CA THR A 70 32.25 -39.50 7.22
C THR A 70 31.08 -40.46 7.49
N SER A 71 29.88 -39.96 7.77
CA SER A 71 28.67 -40.76 8.05
C SER A 71 27.92 -41.21 6.80
N LEU A 72 28.31 -40.69 5.62
CA LEU A 72 27.64 -40.90 4.33
C LEU A 72 28.41 -41.81 3.36
N LYS A 73 29.44 -42.51 3.84
CA LYS A 73 30.28 -43.36 2.99
C LYS A 73 29.47 -44.50 2.36
N GLY A 74 29.32 -44.48 1.04
CA GLY A 74 28.57 -45.48 0.27
C GLY A 74 27.06 -45.21 0.14
N ALA A 75 26.55 -44.11 0.73
CA ALA A 75 25.17 -43.66 0.55
C ALA A 75 25.01 -42.84 -0.75
N SER A 76 23.78 -42.73 -1.25
CA SER A 76 23.45 -41.83 -2.37
C SER A 76 23.84 -40.37 -2.04
N GLY A 77 24.25 -39.61 -3.06
CA GLY A 77 24.50 -38.18 -2.96
C GLY A 77 23.27 -37.38 -2.50
N ASP A 78 22.07 -37.93 -2.63
CA ASP A 78 20.82 -37.33 -2.15
C ASP A 78 20.83 -37.09 -0.64
N TYR A 79 21.36 -38.04 0.13
CA TYR A 79 21.41 -37.94 1.60
C TYR A 79 22.33 -36.81 2.07
N LYS A 80 23.46 -36.61 1.38
CA LYS A 80 24.40 -35.50 1.64
C LYS A 80 23.69 -34.16 1.52
N LYS A 81 22.85 -34.03 0.51
CA LYS A 81 22.13 -32.80 0.20
C LYS A 81 20.95 -32.55 1.14
N LEU A 82 20.19 -33.59 1.49
CA LEU A 82 19.11 -33.50 2.49
C LEU A 82 19.65 -33.15 3.88
N PHE A 83 20.78 -33.76 4.28
CA PHE A 83 21.37 -33.51 5.59
C PHE A 83 21.95 -32.10 5.70
N ALA A 84 22.61 -31.60 4.65
CA ALA A 84 23.07 -30.21 4.58
C ALA A 84 21.89 -29.22 4.69
N THR A 85 20.78 -29.50 3.99
CA THR A 85 19.56 -28.67 4.07
C THR A 85 18.98 -28.69 5.48
N TYR A 86 18.87 -29.86 6.10
CA TYR A 86 18.37 -29.99 7.47
C TYR A 86 19.25 -29.23 8.48
N GLN A 87 20.57 -29.33 8.36
CA GLN A 87 21.50 -28.63 9.25
C GLN A 87 21.36 -27.11 9.14
N ALA A 88 21.27 -26.58 7.92
CA ALA A 88 21.04 -25.17 7.67
C ALA A 88 19.72 -24.70 8.31
N LEU A 89 18.63 -25.44 8.10
CA LEU A 89 17.32 -25.15 8.72
C LEU A 89 17.36 -25.26 10.25
N ASN A 90 18.15 -26.20 10.80
CA ASN A 90 18.32 -26.35 12.24
C ASN A 90 19.05 -25.13 12.85
N THR A 91 20.04 -24.59 12.16
CA THR A 91 20.69 -23.32 12.57
C THR A 91 19.73 -22.14 12.51
N LEU A 92 18.90 -22.04 11.46
CA LEU A 92 17.85 -21.01 11.37
C LEU A 92 16.84 -21.14 12.51
N SER A 93 16.45 -22.37 12.88
CA SER A 93 15.56 -22.65 14.01
C SER A 93 16.17 -22.18 15.33
N ALA A 94 17.47 -22.39 15.55
CA ALA A 94 18.18 -21.91 16.73
C ALA A 94 18.22 -20.37 16.82
N ILE A 95 18.35 -19.68 15.68
CA ILE A 95 18.29 -18.20 15.61
C ILE A 95 16.89 -17.71 16.01
N ALA A 96 15.83 -18.30 15.45
CA ALA A 96 14.45 -17.93 15.77
C ALA A 96 14.10 -18.22 17.25
N ALA A 97 14.61 -19.33 17.79
CA ALA A 97 14.46 -19.68 19.21
C ALA A 97 15.16 -18.65 20.10
N ARG A 98 16.42 -18.28 19.80
CA ARG A 98 17.15 -17.25 20.56
C ARG A 98 16.42 -15.91 20.54
N ALA A 99 15.88 -15.50 19.39
CA ALA A 99 15.11 -14.27 19.28
C ALA A 99 13.82 -14.29 20.14
N SER A 100 13.29 -15.48 20.43
CA SER A 100 12.06 -15.68 21.21
C SER A 100 12.29 -15.77 22.72
N GLU A 101 13.55 -15.73 23.18
CA GLU A 101 13.88 -15.78 24.61
C GLU A 101 13.60 -14.44 25.31
N LYS A 102 13.32 -14.50 26.62
CA LYS A 102 13.16 -13.29 27.42
C LYS A 102 14.52 -12.60 27.63
N GLY A 103 14.56 -11.28 27.52
CA GLY A 103 15.76 -10.47 27.78
C GLY A 103 16.70 -10.28 26.58
N VAL A 104 16.24 -10.59 25.36
CA VAL A 104 16.96 -10.24 24.13
C VAL A 104 16.79 -8.76 23.85
N THR A 105 17.90 -8.03 23.63
CA THR A 105 17.86 -6.59 23.31
C THR A 105 17.54 -6.34 21.84
N ASP A 106 17.00 -5.17 21.48
CA ASP A 106 16.74 -4.79 20.08
C ASP A 106 17.99 -4.87 19.19
N SER A 107 19.14 -4.51 19.77
CA SER A 107 20.44 -4.62 19.08
C SER A 107 20.82 -6.07 18.76
N GLU A 108 20.46 -7.01 19.64
CA GLU A 108 20.66 -8.44 19.41
C GLU A 108 19.63 -8.98 18.42
N LEU A 109 18.37 -8.57 18.50
CA LEU A 109 17.31 -8.91 17.53
C LEU A 109 17.71 -8.51 16.11
N LYS A 110 18.23 -7.29 15.89
CA LYS A 110 18.72 -6.86 14.56
C LYS A 110 19.84 -7.74 14.02
N ARG A 111 20.77 -8.19 14.88
CA ARG A 111 21.85 -9.11 14.49
C ARG A 111 21.33 -10.51 14.16
N LEU A 112 20.38 -11.02 14.94
CA LEU A 112 19.71 -12.29 14.68
C LEU A 112 18.90 -12.25 13.39
N GLN A 113 18.16 -11.17 13.14
CA GLN A 113 17.43 -10.92 11.90
C GLN A 113 18.36 -10.97 10.69
N THR A 114 19.49 -10.26 10.76
CA THR A 114 20.50 -10.26 9.68
C THR A 114 21.03 -11.67 9.38
N ALA A 115 21.33 -12.46 10.44
CA ALA A 115 21.79 -13.83 10.28
C ALA A 115 20.70 -14.75 9.70
N LEU A 116 19.44 -14.58 10.12
CA LEU A 116 18.28 -15.31 9.60
C LEU A 116 18.11 -15.06 8.10
N THR A 117 18.09 -13.80 7.66
CA THR A 117 17.95 -13.41 6.25
C THR A 117 19.07 -14.01 5.39
N LYS A 118 20.32 -13.94 5.86
CA LYS A 118 21.46 -14.54 5.15
C LYS A 118 21.30 -16.05 4.98
N GLY A 119 20.96 -16.76 6.05
CA GLY A 119 20.82 -18.22 5.99
C GLY A 119 19.61 -18.67 5.18
N LEU A 120 18.49 -17.94 5.23
CA LEU A 120 17.30 -18.19 4.40
C LEU A 120 17.62 -18.05 2.91
N SER A 121 18.39 -17.02 2.54
CA SER A 121 18.90 -16.82 1.18
C SER A 121 19.80 -17.97 0.72
N GLU A 122 20.75 -18.42 1.57
CA GLU A 122 21.66 -19.52 1.26
C GLU A 122 20.91 -20.86 1.05
N VAL A 123 19.96 -21.20 1.94
CA VAL A 123 19.13 -22.41 1.83
C VAL A 123 18.25 -22.36 0.59
N THR A 124 17.65 -21.21 0.30
CA THR A 124 16.79 -21.03 -0.88
C THR A 124 17.60 -21.20 -2.17
N ALA A 125 18.74 -20.53 -2.31
CA ALA A 125 19.60 -20.64 -3.48
C ALA A 125 20.12 -22.07 -3.69
N TYR A 126 20.48 -22.76 -2.60
CA TYR A 126 20.92 -24.14 -2.66
C TYR A 126 19.81 -25.09 -3.12
N THR A 127 18.63 -25.02 -2.49
CA THR A 127 17.51 -25.93 -2.79
C THR A 127 16.90 -25.70 -4.17
N GLN A 128 16.91 -24.47 -4.71
CA GLN A 128 16.45 -24.17 -6.07
C GLN A 128 17.28 -24.83 -7.18
N ASN A 129 18.58 -25.02 -6.92
CA ASN A 129 19.56 -25.53 -7.88
C ASN A 129 19.98 -26.99 -7.61
N MET A 130 19.56 -27.55 -6.48
CA MET A 130 19.83 -28.91 -6.06
C MET A 130 19.10 -29.93 -6.96
N THR A 131 19.73 -31.07 -7.21
CA THR A 131 19.03 -32.27 -7.72
C THR A 131 19.14 -33.44 -6.79
N LEU A 132 18.09 -34.25 -6.77
CA LEU A 132 18.10 -35.56 -6.16
C LEU A 132 17.80 -36.60 -7.24
N ASP A 133 18.36 -37.79 -7.11
CA ASP A 133 18.16 -38.88 -8.07
C ASP A 133 16.76 -39.50 -7.92
N GLN A 134 16.18 -39.46 -6.70
CA GLN A 134 14.91 -40.11 -6.36
C GLN A 134 13.76 -39.13 -6.05
N GLY A 135 13.92 -37.85 -6.36
CA GLY A 135 12.88 -36.84 -6.10
C GLY A 135 13.38 -35.42 -6.27
N ARG A 136 12.63 -34.46 -5.75
CA ARG A 136 12.97 -33.04 -5.86
C ARG A 136 12.58 -32.29 -4.60
N LEU A 137 13.43 -31.38 -4.15
CA LEU A 137 13.10 -30.40 -3.13
C LEU A 137 12.90 -29.04 -3.80
N THR A 138 11.94 -28.25 -3.32
CA THR A 138 11.75 -26.86 -3.75
C THR A 138 11.58 -25.99 -2.51
N PRO A 139 12.14 -24.77 -2.48
CA PRO A 139 11.91 -23.86 -1.34
C PRO A 139 10.43 -23.51 -1.20
N GLY A 140 9.70 -23.37 -2.31
CA GLY A 140 8.31 -22.96 -2.33
C GLY A 140 7.32 -24.08 -1.99
N ALA A 141 6.03 -23.80 -2.15
CA ALA A 141 4.98 -24.80 -1.94
C ALA A 141 4.83 -25.75 -3.14
N VAL A 142 4.17 -26.89 -2.94
CA VAL A 142 3.72 -27.76 -4.03
C VAL A 142 2.20 -27.68 -4.07
N MET A 143 1.66 -27.24 -5.19
CA MET A 143 0.26 -26.85 -5.32
C MET A 143 -0.36 -27.39 -6.62
N ALA A 144 -1.66 -27.65 -6.62
CA ALA A 144 -2.39 -27.96 -7.85
C ALA A 144 -2.68 -26.68 -8.66
N THR A 145 -2.88 -25.56 -7.96
CA THR A 145 -3.16 -24.24 -8.53
C THR A 145 -2.55 -23.18 -7.63
N ASP A 146 -2.00 -22.12 -8.22
CA ASP A 146 -1.62 -20.89 -7.51
C ASP A 146 -2.68 -19.81 -7.78
N ARG A 147 -3.16 -19.12 -6.76
CA ARG A 147 -4.25 -18.15 -6.85
C ARG A 147 -3.82 -16.85 -6.17
N SER A 148 -3.96 -15.73 -6.87
CA SER A 148 -3.67 -14.42 -6.29
C SER A 148 -4.60 -14.16 -5.09
N THR A 149 -4.01 -13.84 -3.95
CA THR A 149 -4.77 -13.37 -2.77
C THR A 149 -5.17 -11.91 -2.92
N VAL A 150 -4.31 -11.11 -3.54
CA VAL A 150 -4.56 -9.73 -3.97
C VAL A 150 -5.42 -9.74 -5.23
N GLY A 151 -6.40 -8.84 -5.30
CA GLY A 151 -7.32 -8.71 -6.42
C GLY A 151 -7.27 -7.32 -7.04
N VAL A 152 -7.52 -7.25 -8.35
CA VAL A 152 -7.68 -5.98 -9.06
C VAL A 152 -9.16 -5.58 -9.05
N PRO A 153 -9.50 -4.33 -8.70
CA PRO A 153 -10.87 -3.88 -8.72
C PRO A 153 -11.57 -4.13 -10.04
N LYS A 154 -12.87 -4.42 -9.97
CA LYS A 154 -13.77 -4.38 -11.12
C LYS A 154 -14.63 -3.13 -11.03
N ASN A 155 -15.22 -2.72 -12.15
CA ASN A 155 -16.19 -1.63 -12.13
C ASN A 155 -17.40 -2.01 -11.25
N VAL A 156 -17.72 -1.15 -10.29
CA VAL A 156 -18.84 -1.31 -9.36
C VAL A 156 -19.81 -0.16 -9.60
N TYR A 157 -21.03 -0.47 -10.02
CA TYR A 157 -22.06 0.53 -10.38
C TYR A 157 -23.04 0.77 -9.22
N GLY A 158 -22.56 0.74 -7.98
CA GLY A 158 -23.40 0.90 -6.80
C GLY A 158 -22.68 1.70 -5.72
N TYR A 159 -23.46 2.47 -4.97
CA TYR A 159 -22.99 3.29 -3.86
C TYR A 159 -23.92 3.11 -2.66
N ILE A 160 -23.38 2.97 -1.46
CA ILE A 160 -24.16 2.89 -0.23
C ILE A 160 -23.64 4.01 0.66
N THR A 161 -24.52 4.90 1.11
CA THR A 161 -24.18 6.00 2.01
C THR A 161 -23.91 5.48 3.42
N ASP A 162 -23.38 6.33 4.29
CA ASP A 162 -23.44 6.07 5.72
C ASP A 162 -24.89 6.07 6.22
N THR A 163 -25.07 5.66 7.47
CA THR A 163 -26.36 5.73 8.15
C THR A 163 -26.87 7.17 8.13
N ILE A 164 -28.00 7.38 7.45
CA ILE A 164 -28.69 8.67 7.37
C ILE A 164 -29.57 8.85 8.61
N TYR A 165 -30.21 7.76 9.05
CA TYR A 165 -31.18 7.77 10.13
C TYR A 165 -31.15 6.46 10.94
N SER A 166 -31.32 6.55 12.25
CA SER A 166 -31.53 5.41 13.15
C SER A 166 -32.86 5.62 13.88
N GLY A 167 -33.79 4.67 13.77
CA GLY A 167 -35.13 4.79 14.34
C GLY A 167 -36.13 3.80 13.75
N ASP A 168 -37.40 4.15 13.71
CA ASP A 168 -38.44 3.33 13.08
C ASP A 168 -38.58 3.64 11.57
N LEU A 169 -39.08 2.67 10.80
CA LEU A 169 -39.16 2.77 9.33
C LEU A 169 -40.07 3.91 8.84
N ASP A 170 -41.14 4.20 9.59
CA ASP A 170 -42.16 5.18 9.24
C ASP A 170 -41.87 6.58 9.80
N ASP A 171 -40.75 6.75 10.49
CA ASP A 171 -40.36 8.04 11.06
C ASP A 171 -39.91 9.02 9.96
N GLU A 172 -40.28 10.29 10.17
CA GLU A 172 -39.74 11.36 9.35
C GLU A 172 -38.26 11.57 9.67
N VAL A 173 -37.44 11.62 8.63
CA VAL A 173 -36.00 11.76 8.78
C VAL A 173 -35.66 13.23 9.05
N PRO A 174 -35.04 13.59 10.19
CA PRO A 174 -34.73 14.98 10.51
C PRO A 174 -33.85 15.66 9.45
N LYS A 175 -32.88 14.92 8.89
CA LYS A 175 -31.98 15.41 7.81
C LYS A 175 -32.73 15.80 6.53
N PHE A 176 -33.93 15.25 6.29
CA PHE A 176 -34.73 15.57 5.09
C PHE A 176 -35.70 16.74 5.29
N GLN A 177 -35.74 17.34 6.49
CA GLN A 177 -36.62 18.46 6.78
C GLN A 177 -36.06 19.79 6.27
N GLY A 178 -36.95 20.75 5.99
CA GLY A 178 -36.58 22.06 5.44
C GLY A 178 -36.34 22.06 3.92
N ASN A 179 -35.49 22.97 3.44
CA ASN A 179 -35.17 23.09 2.02
C ASN A 179 -33.98 22.19 1.65
N VAL A 180 -34.28 20.94 1.33
CA VAL A 180 -33.27 19.94 0.94
C VAL A 180 -33.44 19.65 -0.54
N SER A 181 -32.42 19.98 -1.33
CA SER A 181 -32.39 19.70 -2.76
C SER A 181 -30.99 19.46 -3.30
N PHE A 182 -30.91 18.71 -4.39
CA PHE A 182 -29.72 18.54 -5.21
C PHE A 182 -30.12 18.24 -6.67
N ASP A 183 -29.18 18.38 -7.59
CA ASP A 183 -29.33 18.01 -8.99
C ASP A 183 -28.56 16.72 -9.28
N LEU A 184 -29.18 15.83 -10.05
CA LEU A 184 -28.57 14.61 -10.58
C LEU A 184 -28.51 14.70 -12.11
N ALA A 185 -27.30 14.91 -12.63
CA ALA A 185 -27.05 14.82 -14.06
C ALA A 185 -26.78 13.36 -14.43
N VAL A 186 -27.62 12.80 -15.31
CA VAL A 186 -27.47 11.43 -15.84
C VAL A 186 -27.07 11.52 -17.30
N LYS A 187 -25.88 11.04 -17.63
CA LYS A 187 -25.40 10.95 -19.02
C LYS A 187 -25.60 9.54 -19.56
N LYS A 188 -26.42 9.41 -20.60
CA LYS A 188 -26.78 8.15 -21.28
C LYS A 188 -26.59 8.32 -22.79
N PHE A 189 -25.83 7.41 -23.41
CA PHE A 189 -25.47 7.48 -24.85
C PHE A 189 -24.92 8.85 -25.32
N GLY A 190 -24.16 9.53 -24.45
CA GLY A 190 -23.55 10.83 -24.76
C GLY A 190 -24.43 12.05 -24.46
N VAL A 191 -25.73 11.86 -24.19
CA VAL A 191 -26.67 12.93 -23.83
C VAL A 191 -26.78 13.03 -22.32
N THR A 192 -26.65 14.24 -21.78
CA THR A 192 -26.81 14.52 -20.35
C THR A 192 -28.19 15.14 -20.08
N THR A 193 -28.94 14.57 -19.15
CA THR A 193 -30.20 15.14 -18.63
C THR A 193 -30.04 15.43 -17.15
N ASN A 194 -30.45 16.62 -16.71
CA ASN A 194 -30.41 17.02 -15.31
C ASN A 194 -31.78 16.79 -14.66
N VAL A 195 -31.79 16.08 -13.53
CA VAL A 195 -32.99 15.80 -12.73
C VAL A 195 -32.84 16.44 -11.37
N THR A 196 -33.64 17.47 -11.09
CA THR A 196 -33.63 18.16 -9.78
C THR A 196 -34.43 17.37 -8.74
N MET A 197 -33.76 16.95 -7.67
CA MET A 197 -34.35 16.28 -6.52
C MET A 197 -34.66 17.30 -5.43
N ASN A 198 -35.81 17.98 -5.51
CA ASN A 198 -36.25 18.95 -4.52
C ASN A 198 -37.33 18.35 -3.61
N LEU A 199 -37.03 18.15 -2.32
CA LEU A 199 -37.97 17.53 -1.38
C LEU A 199 -39.18 18.44 -1.05
N LEU A 200 -39.16 19.73 -1.40
CA LEU A 200 -40.35 20.59 -1.31
C LEU A 200 -41.46 20.15 -2.26
N ASP A 201 -41.12 19.50 -3.38
CA ASP A 201 -42.09 18.99 -4.35
C ASP A 201 -42.93 17.82 -3.80
N MET A 202 -42.54 17.23 -2.66
CA MET A 202 -43.32 16.19 -1.96
C MET A 202 -44.55 16.75 -1.24
N GLY A 203 -44.67 18.08 -1.10
CA GLY A 203 -45.83 18.71 -0.46
C GLY A 203 -46.06 18.20 0.97
N ALA A 204 -47.26 17.70 1.24
CA ALA A 204 -47.66 17.17 2.55
C ALA A 204 -47.28 15.68 2.77
N THR A 205 -46.64 15.02 1.80
CA THR A 205 -46.19 13.63 1.96
C THR A 205 -45.07 13.55 3.02
N PRO A 206 -45.21 12.71 4.07
CA PRO A 206 -44.19 12.59 5.10
C PRO A 206 -42.83 12.21 4.54
N ARG A 207 -41.76 12.85 5.02
CA ARG A 207 -40.39 12.64 4.48
C ARG A 207 -39.65 11.51 5.18
N THR A 208 -40.23 10.31 5.09
CA THR A 208 -39.61 9.06 5.54
C THR A 208 -38.59 8.57 4.50
N MET A 209 -37.68 7.66 4.90
CA MET A 209 -36.72 7.04 3.97
C MET A 209 -37.40 6.44 2.73
N SER A 210 -38.50 5.72 2.93
CA SER A 210 -39.24 5.05 1.86
C SER A 210 -39.93 6.03 0.90
N ASN A 211 -40.56 7.09 1.44
CA ASN A 211 -41.25 8.09 0.62
C ASN A 211 -40.28 8.92 -0.21
N VAL A 212 -39.14 9.30 0.37
CA VAL A 212 -38.09 10.06 -0.33
C VAL A 212 -37.47 9.23 -1.46
N VAL A 213 -37.14 7.96 -1.22
CA VAL A 213 -36.66 7.04 -2.26
C VAL A 213 -37.70 6.88 -3.38
N SER A 214 -38.97 6.72 -3.03
CA SER A 214 -40.06 6.59 -4.00
C SER A 214 -40.21 7.84 -4.87
N PHE A 215 -40.11 9.02 -4.27
CA PHE A 215 -40.13 10.30 -4.97
C PHE A 215 -38.97 10.44 -5.97
N MET A 216 -37.73 10.17 -5.55
CA MET A 216 -36.55 10.26 -6.43
C MET A 216 -36.63 9.26 -7.60
N ASN A 217 -37.03 8.03 -7.32
CA ASN A 217 -37.23 7.00 -8.36
C ASN A 217 -38.35 7.37 -9.33
N GLY A 218 -39.42 8.03 -8.86
CA GLY A 218 -40.47 8.55 -9.71
C GLY A 218 -39.95 9.56 -10.73
N LYS A 219 -39.07 10.48 -10.30
CA LYS A 219 -38.43 11.45 -11.21
C LYS A 219 -37.50 10.77 -12.21
N LEU A 220 -36.64 9.85 -11.77
CA LEU A 220 -35.73 9.13 -12.68
C LEU A 220 -36.49 8.29 -13.72
N LYS A 221 -37.56 7.62 -13.30
CA LYS A 221 -38.39 6.81 -14.20
C LYS A 221 -39.13 7.67 -15.24
N ALA A 222 -39.57 8.88 -14.86
CA ALA A 222 -40.21 9.81 -15.80
C ALA A 222 -39.27 10.21 -16.95
N GLU A 223 -37.96 10.27 -16.67
CA GLU A 223 -36.91 10.58 -17.65
C GLU A 223 -36.33 9.33 -18.35
N GLY A 224 -36.79 8.12 -18.01
CA GLY A 224 -36.37 6.87 -18.66
C GLY A 224 -35.00 6.33 -18.25
N PHE A 225 -34.56 6.63 -17.02
CA PHE A 225 -33.30 6.10 -16.46
C PHE A 225 -33.49 4.76 -15.77
N GLU A 226 -32.47 3.90 -15.86
CA GLU A 226 -32.41 2.61 -15.16
C GLU A 226 -31.83 2.75 -13.74
N THR A 227 -31.05 3.80 -13.52
CA THR A 227 -30.55 4.17 -12.19
C THR A 227 -31.72 4.29 -11.21
N SER A 228 -31.54 3.74 -10.01
CA SER A 228 -32.54 3.81 -8.95
C SER A 228 -31.91 3.93 -7.57
N PHE A 229 -32.69 4.45 -6.65
CA PHE A 229 -32.40 4.52 -5.22
C PHE A 229 -33.14 3.41 -4.47
N ALA A 230 -32.54 2.91 -3.39
CA ALA A 230 -33.16 1.96 -2.47
C ALA A 230 -32.81 2.31 -1.03
N VAL A 231 -33.68 1.93 -0.10
CA VAL A 231 -33.37 1.97 1.33
C VAL A 231 -32.49 0.76 1.66
N GLU A 232 -31.32 1.02 2.22
CA GLU A 232 -30.46 0.01 2.83
C GLU A 232 -30.77 -0.04 4.33
N ARG A 233 -31.33 -1.15 4.80
CA ARG A 233 -31.69 -1.35 6.21
C ARG A 233 -30.68 -2.29 6.87
N LYS A 234 -30.07 -1.85 7.96
CA LYS A 234 -29.30 -2.70 8.86
C LYS A 234 -30.08 -2.86 10.16
N VAL A 235 -30.33 -4.11 10.53
CA VAL A 235 -31.09 -4.42 11.75
C VAL A 235 -30.33 -3.90 12.97
N GLY A 236 -31.03 -3.21 13.86
CA GLY A 236 -30.44 -2.70 15.09
C GLY A 236 -29.93 -3.83 15.98
N GLU A 237 -28.65 -3.76 16.36
CA GLU A 237 -28.04 -4.70 17.31
C GLU A 237 -27.83 -4.04 18.67
N ALA A 238 -27.85 -4.84 19.74
CA ALA A 238 -27.49 -4.38 21.07
C ALA A 238 -26.03 -3.91 21.07
N ARG A 239 -25.76 -2.73 21.64
CA ARG A 239 -24.43 -2.10 21.60
C ARG A 239 -23.76 -2.28 22.96
N THR A 240 -22.53 -2.77 23.00
CA THR A 240 -21.76 -2.86 24.25
C THR A 240 -20.85 -1.64 24.37
N VAL A 241 -21.08 -0.79 25.37
CA VAL A 241 -20.22 0.34 25.71
C VAL A 241 -19.39 0.01 26.94
N GLN A 242 -18.14 0.46 26.97
CA GLN A 242 -17.28 0.33 28.15
C GLN A 242 -17.55 1.50 29.08
N VAL A 243 -18.05 1.23 30.29
CA VAL A 243 -18.17 2.23 31.35
C VAL A 243 -17.27 1.79 32.49
N ASN A 244 -16.21 2.57 32.78
CA ASN A 244 -15.19 2.23 33.78
C ASN A 244 -14.52 0.86 33.55
N GLY A 245 -14.27 0.49 32.28
CA GLY A 245 -13.65 -0.78 31.91
C GLY A 245 -14.55 -2.03 32.07
N GLN A 246 -15.85 -1.83 32.32
CA GLN A 246 -16.85 -2.90 32.33
C GLN A 246 -17.78 -2.78 31.11
N PRO A 247 -18.03 -3.89 30.38
CA PRO A 247 -18.95 -3.89 29.25
C PRO A 247 -20.39 -3.75 29.74
N VAL A 248 -21.05 -2.65 29.36
CA VAL A 248 -22.48 -2.40 29.58
C VAL A 248 -23.19 -2.56 28.23
N THR A 249 -24.11 -3.51 28.13
CA THR A 249 -24.93 -3.71 26.93
C THR A 249 -26.13 -2.77 26.95
N LEU A 250 -26.15 -1.83 26.01
CA LEU A 250 -27.29 -0.99 25.68
C LEU A 250 -28.21 -1.73 24.71
N PRO A 251 -29.55 -1.59 24.87
CA PRO A 251 -30.49 -2.15 23.91
C PRO A 251 -30.30 -1.54 22.52
N ALA A 252 -30.74 -2.26 21.49
CA ALA A 252 -30.77 -1.74 20.12
C ALA A 252 -31.60 -0.45 20.05
N THR A 253 -31.09 0.57 19.37
CA THR A 253 -31.71 1.92 19.28
C THR A 253 -32.67 2.07 18.10
N GLY A 254 -33.23 0.97 17.59
CA GLY A 254 -33.93 0.92 16.30
C GLY A 254 -33.02 0.46 15.16
N ASP A 255 -33.56 0.35 13.96
CA ASP A 255 -32.79 -0.03 12.77
C ASP A 255 -32.01 1.17 12.22
N ASP A 256 -30.88 0.88 11.57
CA ASP A 256 -30.10 1.87 10.85
C ASP A 256 -30.52 1.88 9.37
N PHE A 257 -30.76 3.07 8.82
CA PHE A 257 -31.16 3.27 7.44
C PHE A 257 -30.14 4.14 6.69
N ALA A 258 -29.69 3.61 5.56
CA ALA A 258 -28.83 4.27 4.59
C ALA A 258 -29.51 4.30 3.22
N LEU A 259 -28.94 5.06 2.29
CA LEU A 259 -29.37 5.13 0.90
C LEU A 259 -28.42 4.30 0.04
N ARG A 260 -28.99 3.43 -0.80
CA ARG A 260 -28.26 2.70 -1.84
C ARG A 260 -28.60 3.28 -3.20
N VAL A 261 -27.60 3.75 -3.92
CA VAL A 261 -27.67 4.06 -5.35
C VAL A 261 -27.34 2.80 -6.14
N LYS A 262 -28.24 2.40 -7.04
CA LYS A 262 -28.06 1.33 -8.01
C LYS A 262 -27.91 1.98 -9.38
N GLY A 263 -26.67 2.22 -9.79
CA GLY A 263 -26.34 2.73 -11.11
C GLY A 263 -26.34 1.65 -12.18
N ASP A 264 -26.26 2.07 -13.44
CA ASP A 264 -26.15 1.21 -14.60
C ASP A 264 -24.87 1.51 -15.39
N SER A 265 -24.30 0.49 -16.04
CA SER A 265 -23.07 0.65 -16.82
C SER A 265 -23.19 1.57 -18.04
N SER A 266 -24.40 1.85 -18.52
CA SER A 266 -24.67 2.77 -19.62
C SER A 266 -24.96 4.22 -19.17
N GLU A 267 -25.05 4.45 -17.85
CA GLU A 267 -25.42 5.72 -17.24
C GLU A 267 -24.27 6.25 -16.37
N GLN A 268 -23.87 7.49 -16.58
CA GLN A 268 -22.90 8.18 -15.73
C GLN A 268 -23.62 9.22 -14.87
N LEU A 269 -23.42 9.12 -13.56
CA LEU A 269 -24.07 9.98 -12.57
C LEU A 269 -23.13 11.10 -12.14
N THR A 270 -23.64 12.33 -12.08
CA THR A 270 -22.96 13.47 -11.47
C THR A 270 -23.91 14.17 -10.54
N PHE A 271 -23.53 14.27 -9.27
CA PHE A 271 -24.30 14.91 -8.22
C PHE A 271 -23.81 16.34 -8.02
N THR A 272 -24.72 17.30 -8.08
CA THR A 272 -24.40 18.71 -7.86
C THR A 272 -25.37 19.32 -6.88
N ALA A 273 -24.86 20.25 -6.07
CA ALA A 273 -25.69 21.04 -5.18
C ALA A 273 -26.47 22.10 -5.96
N THR A 274 -27.73 22.33 -5.61
CA THR A 274 -28.52 23.47 -6.07
C THR A 274 -28.06 24.77 -5.40
N THR A 275 -27.65 24.67 -4.14
CA THR A 275 -26.99 25.73 -3.34
C THR A 275 -25.86 25.11 -2.53
N ALA A 276 -24.68 25.74 -2.53
CA ALA A 276 -23.52 25.26 -1.80
C ALA A 276 -22.84 26.37 -1.01
N SER A 277 -22.19 25.98 0.09
CA SER A 277 -21.29 26.79 0.88
C SER A 277 -19.95 26.07 1.07
N PRO A 278 -18.90 26.79 1.52
CA PRO A 278 -17.63 26.15 1.81
C PRO A 278 -17.77 25.07 2.89
N ALA A 279 -17.08 23.95 2.70
CA ALA A 279 -16.87 22.93 3.73
C ALA A 279 -15.38 22.74 3.98
N VAL A 280 -15.05 22.31 5.19
CA VAL A 280 -13.67 22.09 5.62
C VAL A 280 -13.48 20.66 6.07
N TYR A 281 -12.43 20.06 5.56
CA TYR A 281 -12.00 18.72 5.87
C TYR A 281 -10.73 18.82 6.70
N ILE A 282 -10.73 18.22 7.88
CA ILE A 282 -9.64 18.27 8.84
C ILE A 282 -9.24 16.85 9.18
N THR A 283 -7.94 16.57 9.14
CA THR A 283 -7.41 15.36 9.74
C THR A 283 -6.86 15.65 11.12
N THR A 284 -7.09 14.75 12.06
CA THR A 284 -6.58 14.86 13.43
C THR A 284 -5.92 13.56 13.85
N THR A 285 -4.79 13.69 14.55
CA THR A 285 -4.14 12.61 15.31
C THR A 285 -4.54 12.78 16.78
N ALA A 286 -5.09 11.72 17.38
CA ALA A 286 -5.67 11.76 18.71
C ALA A 286 -5.21 10.57 19.56
N GLY A 287 -5.10 10.76 20.87
CA GLY A 287 -4.61 9.75 21.82
C GLY A 287 -3.49 10.29 22.70
N ASN A 288 -3.42 9.81 23.94
CA ASN A 288 -2.36 10.22 24.88
C ASN A 288 -1.02 9.61 24.42
N PRO A 289 0.02 10.42 24.15
CA PRO A 289 1.33 9.92 23.75
C PRO A 289 2.11 9.24 24.89
N ASP A 290 1.71 9.43 26.16
CA ASP A 290 2.34 8.81 27.33
C ASP A 290 1.27 8.41 28.38
N PRO A 291 0.49 7.33 28.14
CA PRO A 291 -0.53 6.85 29.05
C PRO A 291 -0.03 6.46 30.45
N ASP A 292 1.13 5.81 30.56
CA ASP A 292 1.67 5.31 31.82
C ASP A 292 2.64 6.28 32.54
N LYS A 293 3.00 7.40 31.90
CA LYS A 293 3.96 8.42 32.38
C LYS A 293 5.38 7.90 32.51
N ASP A 294 5.71 6.77 31.88
CA ASP A 294 7.06 6.27 31.71
C ASP A 294 7.51 6.48 30.27
N THR A 295 8.26 7.56 30.04
CA THR A 295 8.86 7.92 28.73
C THR A 295 9.74 6.84 28.06
N LYS A 296 9.92 5.67 28.68
CA LYS A 296 10.68 4.53 28.14
C LYS A 296 9.79 3.44 27.52
N THR A 297 8.49 3.46 27.79
CA THR A 297 7.50 2.54 27.21
C THR A 297 6.81 3.23 26.03
N ASP A 298 6.56 2.46 24.97
CA ASP A 298 5.78 2.92 23.81
C ASP A 298 4.41 2.23 23.88
N ASP A 299 3.53 2.80 24.71
CA ASP A 299 2.19 2.28 25.00
C ASP A 299 1.07 3.20 24.48
N ALA A 300 1.42 4.22 23.68
CA ALA A 300 0.48 5.14 23.07
C ALA A 300 -0.50 4.41 22.12
N VAL A 301 -1.79 4.72 22.25
CA VAL A 301 -2.83 4.27 21.32
C VAL A 301 -3.34 5.47 20.54
N ILE A 302 -2.89 5.60 19.30
CA ILE A 302 -3.18 6.75 18.46
C ILE A 302 -4.26 6.40 17.43
N GLU A 303 -5.23 7.30 17.28
CA GLU A 303 -6.27 7.27 16.25
C GLU A 303 -6.09 8.46 15.31
N ASN A 304 -6.17 8.20 14.00
CA ASN A 304 -6.18 9.23 12.98
C ASN A 304 -7.59 9.33 12.41
N THR A 305 -8.14 10.53 12.26
CA THR A 305 -9.50 10.73 11.73
C THR A 305 -9.55 11.72 10.57
N LEU A 306 -10.59 11.62 9.74
CA LEU A 306 -10.99 12.62 8.75
C LEU A 306 -12.38 13.16 9.13
N THR A 307 -12.45 14.46 9.38
CA THR A 307 -13.69 15.13 9.80
C THR A 307 -14.08 16.21 8.82
N LYS A 308 -15.34 16.23 8.40
CA LYS A 308 -15.93 17.32 7.61
C LYS A 308 -16.75 18.24 8.50
N TYR A 309 -16.53 19.54 8.36
CA TYR A 309 -17.35 20.61 8.93
C TYR A 309 -18.05 21.36 7.81
N SER A 310 -19.36 21.59 7.95
CA SER A 310 -20.12 22.43 7.03
C SER A 310 -19.99 23.90 7.41
N ALA A 311 -20.30 24.81 6.49
CA ALA A 311 -20.75 26.16 6.85
C ALA A 311 -22.27 26.17 6.92
N ALA A 312 -22.81 26.15 8.14
CA ALA A 312 -24.24 26.31 8.37
C ALA A 312 -24.71 27.58 7.64
N GLY A 313 -25.87 27.47 6.95
CA GLY A 313 -26.37 28.50 6.03
C GLY A 313 -26.21 29.93 6.58
N GLY A 314 -25.60 30.80 5.78
CA GLY A 314 -25.29 32.19 6.15
C GLY A 314 -23.81 32.59 6.09
N GLY A 315 -22.91 31.73 5.58
CA GLY A 315 -21.49 32.07 5.44
C GLY A 315 -20.67 31.95 6.73
N GLN A 316 -21.22 31.30 7.76
CA GLN A 316 -20.50 30.93 8.97
C GLN A 316 -20.31 29.40 9.02
N PRO A 317 -19.10 28.90 9.26
CA PRO A 317 -18.84 27.50 9.57
C PRO A 317 -19.76 27.03 10.72
N GLY A 318 -20.37 25.86 10.59
CA GLY A 318 -21.30 25.30 11.56
C GLY A 318 -21.47 23.80 11.39
N GLY A 319 -21.34 23.07 12.50
CA GLY A 319 -21.67 21.66 12.64
C GLY A 319 -20.68 20.68 11.99
N LYS A 320 -20.34 19.62 12.74
CA LYS A 320 -19.65 18.44 12.21
C LYS A 320 -20.63 17.65 11.32
N VAL A 321 -20.27 17.41 10.06
CA VAL A 321 -21.07 16.65 9.08
C VAL A 321 -20.83 15.15 9.26
N PHE A 322 -19.56 14.74 9.22
CA PHE A 322 -19.12 13.37 9.49
C PHE A 322 -17.75 13.38 10.15
N SER A 323 -17.37 12.24 10.74
CA SER A 323 -16.04 11.96 11.25
C SER A 323 -15.76 10.49 11.07
N GLU A 324 -14.75 10.15 10.26
CA GLU A 324 -14.33 8.79 9.99
C GLU A 324 -12.98 8.50 10.62
N GLU A 325 -12.84 7.35 11.26
CA GLU A 325 -11.54 6.82 11.67
C GLU A 325 -10.82 6.28 10.45
N LEU A 326 -9.59 6.75 10.23
CA LEU A 326 -8.73 6.27 9.16
C LEU A 326 -8.24 4.86 9.49
N GLN A 327 -7.89 4.07 8.46
CA GLN A 327 -7.35 2.72 8.68
C GLN A 327 -6.16 2.79 9.63
N GLY A 328 -6.11 1.94 10.65
CA GLY A 328 -5.04 1.94 11.68
C GLY A 328 -3.63 1.64 11.15
N THR A 329 -3.46 1.43 9.85
CA THR A 329 -2.16 1.34 9.17
C THR A 329 -1.61 2.71 8.74
N ILE A 330 -2.42 3.76 8.80
CA ILE A 330 -2.02 5.16 8.62
C ILE A 330 -1.41 5.65 9.93
N SER A 331 -0.10 5.90 9.93
CA SER A 331 0.63 6.38 11.10
C SER A 331 0.50 7.90 11.26
N SER A 332 0.59 8.64 10.16
CA SER A 332 0.42 10.09 10.16
C SER A 332 -0.12 10.60 8.83
N VAL A 333 -0.95 11.65 8.88
CA VAL A 333 -1.39 12.37 7.67
C VAL A 333 -0.51 13.59 7.47
N ARG A 334 0.00 13.76 6.25
CA ARG A 334 0.95 14.81 5.86
C ARG A 334 0.28 15.97 5.15
N LYS A 335 -0.68 15.70 4.26
CA LYS A 335 -1.39 16.72 3.50
C LYS A 335 -2.77 16.24 3.06
N THR A 336 -3.74 17.15 3.03
CA THR A 336 -5.03 16.95 2.36
C THR A 336 -5.29 18.08 1.37
N VAL A 337 -5.91 17.74 0.24
CA VAL A 337 -6.25 18.69 -0.84
C VAL A 337 -7.63 18.32 -1.37
N ALA A 338 -8.51 19.32 -1.52
CA ALA A 338 -9.80 19.14 -2.20
C ALA A 338 -9.60 19.25 -3.71
N GLY A 339 -10.11 18.28 -4.47
CA GLY A 339 -10.17 18.33 -5.93
C GLY A 339 -11.36 19.16 -6.41
N ALA A 340 -11.30 19.62 -7.67
CA ALA A 340 -12.39 20.37 -8.29
C ALA A 340 -13.71 19.57 -8.38
N ASP A 341 -13.62 18.24 -8.38
CA ASP A 341 -14.77 17.33 -8.35
C ASP A 341 -15.40 17.16 -6.94
N GLY A 342 -14.81 17.76 -5.90
CA GLY A 342 -15.22 17.61 -4.50
C GLY A 342 -14.54 16.44 -3.78
N SER A 343 -13.72 15.64 -4.46
CA SER A 343 -12.95 14.56 -3.83
C SER A 343 -11.89 15.11 -2.89
N ILE A 344 -11.52 14.34 -1.88
CA ILE A 344 -10.45 14.68 -0.94
C ILE A 344 -9.26 13.76 -1.20
N TYR A 345 -8.16 14.34 -1.66
CA TYR A 345 -6.90 13.65 -1.82
C TYR A 345 -6.08 13.81 -0.53
N MET A 346 -5.50 12.72 -0.06
CA MET A 346 -4.76 12.66 1.20
C MET A 346 -3.43 11.96 0.98
N LEU A 347 -2.38 12.54 1.55
CA LEU A 347 -1.05 11.97 1.64
C LEU A 347 -0.78 11.54 3.08
N ALA A 348 -0.40 10.29 3.27
CA ALA A 348 -0.15 9.72 4.60
C ALA A 348 1.09 8.82 4.60
N ASP A 349 1.73 8.70 5.76
CA ASP A 349 2.75 7.66 5.98
C ASP A 349 2.07 6.39 6.51
N VAL A 350 2.57 5.23 6.08
CA VAL A 350 2.04 3.91 6.42
C VAL A 350 3.17 2.97 6.82
N THR A 351 2.96 2.20 7.88
CA THR A 351 3.94 1.22 8.42
C THR A 351 3.47 -0.23 8.26
N LYS A 352 2.30 -0.42 7.65
CA LYS A 352 1.67 -1.72 7.35
C LYS A 352 0.81 -1.62 6.10
N ASP A 353 0.29 -2.75 5.64
CA ASP A 353 -0.58 -2.86 4.47
C ASP A 353 -1.72 -1.82 4.49
N VAL A 354 -1.85 -1.04 3.41
CA VAL A 354 -2.93 -0.06 3.25
C VAL A 354 -3.87 -0.51 2.15
N SER A 355 -5.14 -0.74 2.48
CA SER A 355 -6.14 -1.25 1.51
C SER A 355 -5.69 -2.47 0.70
N GLY A 356 -4.96 -3.40 1.33
CA GLY A 356 -4.44 -4.63 0.70
C GLY A 356 -3.16 -4.44 -0.12
N GLN A 357 -2.53 -3.27 -0.09
CA GLN A 357 -1.23 -3.01 -0.70
C GLN A 357 -0.14 -3.09 0.37
N VAL A 358 0.70 -4.11 0.27
CA VAL A 358 1.84 -4.37 1.17
C VAL A 358 2.89 -3.27 1.00
N ILE A 359 3.52 -2.87 2.11
CA ILE A 359 4.65 -1.92 2.07
C ILE A 359 5.96 -2.60 1.63
N LYS A 360 6.89 -1.83 1.06
CA LYS A 360 8.16 -2.34 0.53
C LYS A 360 9.34 -2.25 1.49
N GLY A 361 9.26 -1.38 2.51
CA GLY A 361 10.27 -1.17 3.53
C GLY A 361 9.67 -1.02 4.93
N ASP A 362 10.34 -0.30 5.81
CA ASP A 362 9.89 -0.05 7.19
C ASP A 362 8.72 0.95 7.26
N GLN A 363 8.69 1.89 6.32
CA GLN A 363 7.64 2.89 6.16
C GLN A 363 7.51 3.26 4.68
N ASP A 364 6.28 3.28 4.18
CA ASP A 364 5.94 3.75 2.85
C ASP A 364 4.99 4.95 2.93
N VAL A 365 4.70 5.53 1.77
CA VAL A 365 3.74 6.62 1.60
C VAL A 365 2.47 6.09 0.97
N ALA A 366 1.32 6.63 1.32
CA ALA A 366 0.04 6.33 0.69
C ALA A 366 -0.61 7.60 0.12
N LEU A 367 -0.94 7.57 -1.16
CA LEU A 367 -1.91 8.48 -1.77
C LEU A 367 -3.30 7.88 -1.67
N LEU A 368 -4.18 8.54 -0.94
CA LEU A 368 -5.56 8.14 -0.73
C LEU A 368 -6.47 9.14 -1.44
N LYS A 369 -7.53 8.66 -2.09
CA LYS A 369 -8.61 9.51 -2.61
C LYS A 369 -9.92 9.10 -1.94
N TYR A 370 -10.55 10.06 -1.27
CA TYR A 370 -11.89 9.95 -0.72
C TYR A 370 -12.85 10.74 -1.60
N ASP A 371 -14.12 10.37 -1.62
CA ASP A 371 -15.16 11.28 -2.11
C ASP A 371 -15.48 12.38 -1.10
N SER A 372 -16.37 13.30 -1.46
CA SER A 372 -16.74 14.42 -0.60
C SER A 372 -17.57 14.02 0.63
N ALA A 373 -18.05 12.77 0.68
CA ALA A 373 -18.82 12.19 1.77
C ALA A 373 -17.94 11.40 2.76
N GLY A 374 -16.66 11.21 2.45
CA GLY A 374 -15.69 10.55 3.33
C GLY A 374 -15.44 9.08 3.00
N HIS A 375 -15.95 8.55 1.89
CA HIS A 375 -15.70 7.17 1.50
C HIS A 375 -14.42 7.04 0.69
N LEU A 376 -13.57 6.08 1.06
CA LEU A 376 -12.32 5.80 0.36
C LEU A 376 -12.61 5.21 -1.02
N LEU A 377 -12.22 5.94 -2.07
CA LEU A 377 -12.32 5.49 -3.47
C LEU A 377 -11.13 4.62 -3.86
N TYR A 378 -9.92 5.04 -3.50
CA TYR A 378 -8.71 4.25 -3.74
C TYR A 378 -7.55 4.61 -2.81
N ALA A 379 -6.60 3.68 -2.69
CA ALA A 379 -5.27 3.89 -2.13
C ALA A 379 -4.18 3.54 -3.17
N ARG A 380 -3.04 4.23 -3.11
CA ARG A 380 -1.81 3.91 -3.85
C ARG A 380 -0.64 3.97 -2.88
N SER A 381 -0.04 2.82 -2.58
CA SER A 381 1.21 2.79 -1.83
C SER A 381 2.37 3.19 -2.74
N LEU A 382 3.27 3.99 -2.18
CA LEU A 382 4.46 4.51 -2.80
C LEU A 382 5.61 4.21 -1.84
N GLY A 383 6.30 3.11 -2.13
CA GLY A 383 7.34 2.58 -1.27
C GLY A 383 8.69 2.39 -1.92
N ALA A 384 9.70 2.28 -1.06
CA ALA A 384 11.07 1.92 -1.39
C ALA A 384 11.54 0.75 -0.52
N THR A 385 12.70 0.19 -0.84
CA THR A 385 13.23 -0.98 -0.11
C THR A 385 13.53 -0.71 1.36
N ASP A 386 13.71 0.56 1.76
CA ASP A 386 14.09 0.93 3.12
C ASP A 386 13.00 1.83 3.74
N SER A 387 12.90 3.10 3.34
CA SER A 387 11.83 3.99 3.81
C SER A 387 11.48 5.06 2.78
N ALA A 388 10.20 5.41 2.70
CA ALA A 388 9.70 6.56 1.96
C ALA A 388 8.84 7.45 2.89
N SER A 389 8.99 8.76 2.74
CA SER A 389 8.22 9.77 3.47
C SER A 389 7.58 10.75 2.51
N GLY A 390 6.27 10.93 2.63
CA GLY A 390 5.52 11.89 1.83
C GLY A 390 5.58 13.26 2.50
N LEU A 391 6.03 14.29 1.78
CA LEU A 391 6.18 15.62 2.37
C LEU A 391 5.17 16.61 1.81
N ASN A 392 4.72 16.45 0.56
CA ASN A 392 3.72 17.34 -0.03
C ASN A 392 2.90 16.69 -1.15
N LEU A 393 1.73 17.26 -1.42
CA LEU A 393 0.72 16.79 -2.38
C LEU A 393 0.11 17.98 -3.11
N ALA A 394 0.03 17.89 -4.44
CA ALA A 394 -0.74 18.82 -5.27
C ALA A 394 -1.71 18.08 -6.18
N VAL A 395 -2.85 18.72 -6.46
CA VAL A 395 -3.89 18.23 -7.38
C VAL A 395 -4.14 19.34 -8.40
N ALA A 396 -4.12 18.99 -9.68
CA ALA A 396 -4.47 19.90 -10.77
C ALA A 396 -5.97 19.89 -11.05
N ASP A 397 -6.47 20.88 -11.78
CA ASP A 397 -7.90 21.00 -12.14
C ASP A 397 -8.42 19.82 -12.97
N ASP A 398 -7.54 19.16 -13.73
CA ASP A 398 -7.87 17.95 -14.50
C ASP A 398 -7.90 16.67 -13.66
N GLY A 399 -7.62 16.77 -12.35
CA GLY A 399 -7.54 15.65 -11.41
C GLY A 399 -6.18 14.95 -11.36
N SER A 400 -5.19 15.38 -12.16
CA SER A 400 -3.80 14.90 -12.04
C SER A 400 -3.27 15.20 -10.65
N VAL A 401 -2.46 14.28 -10.10
CA VAL A 401 -1.91 14.39 -8.75
C VAL A 401 -0.39 14.33 -8.81
N ALA A 402 0.27 15.09 -7.95
CA ALA A 402 1.70 14.98 -7.73
C ALA A 402 2.01 14.79 -6.24
N VAL A 403 2.84 13.81 -5.94
CA VAL A 403 3.36 13.54 -4.59
C VAL A 403 4.85 13.84 -4.58
N ALA A 404 5.29 14.66 -3.63
CA ALA A 404 6.69 14.96 -3.38
C ALA A 404 7.12 14.45 -2.01
N GLY A 405 8.37 14.01 -1.89
CA GLY A 405 8.88 13.51 -0.63
C GLY A 405 10.36 13.15 -0.66
N SER A 406 10.75 12.30 0.28
CA SER A 406 12.10 11.79 0.42
C SER A 406 12.13 10.27 0.55
N VAL A 407 13.20 9.64 0.08
CA VAL A 407 13.34 8.18 0.08
C VAL A 407 14.74 7.75 0.48
N THR A 408 14.85 6.70 1.29
CA THR A 408 16.07 5.92 1.51
C THR A 408 15.93 4.55 0.83
N GLY A 409 17.02 4.02 0.29
CA GLY A 409 17.00 2.78 -0.47
C GLY A 409 16.49 2.94 -1.91
N ARG A 410 16.03 1.84 -2.52
CA ARG A 410 15.66 1.79 -3.94
C ARG A 410 14.17 2.04 -4.14
N LEU A 411 13.84 3.09 -4.91
CA LEU A 411 12.50 3.39 -5.42
C LEU A 411 12.31 2.80 -6.82
N GLN A 412 11.63 1.66 -6.93
CA GLN A 412 11.49 0.95 -8.21
C GLN A 412 10.62 1.73 -9.21
N GLY A 413 11.06 1.79 -10.47
CA GLY A 413 10.36 2.50 -11.55
C GLY A 413 10.69 3.99 -11.64
N ALA A 414 11.45 4.53 -10.68
CA ALA A 414 11.95 5.89 -10.75
C ALA A 414 13.02 6.03 -11.85
N VAL A 415 12.91 7.09 -12.65
CA VAL A 415 13.96 7.49 -13.59
C VAL A 415 14.90 8.52 -12.96
N ASP A 416 16.11 8.61 -13.50
CA ASP A 416 17.17 9.55 -13.12
C ASP A 416 17.75 9.43 -11.67
N GLY A 417 17.85 8.24 -11.06
CA GLY A 417 18.52 8.09 -9.74
C GLY A 417 19.45 6.87 -9.61
N PRO A 418 20.21 6.71 -8.50
CA PRO A 418 20.88 7.69 -7.63
C PRO A 418 22.40 7.86 -7.96
N ILE A 419 23.06 8.86 -7.37
CA ILE A 419 24.54 8.95 -7.33
C ILE A 419 25.11 8.34 -6.02
N ASN A 420 24.32 8.25 -4.93
CA ASN A 420 24.82 7.95 -3.58
C ASN A 420 23.89 7.11 -2.67
N SER A 421 22.60 6.97 -2.99
CA SER A 421 21.60 6.34 -2.12
C SER A 421 21.27 4.90 -2.52
N ASP A 422 22.32 4.07 -2.57
CA ASP A 422 22.11 2.62 -2.53
C ASP A 422 21.58 2.22 -1.14
N ALA A 423 21.08 1.00 -1.02
CA ALA A 423 20.53 0.44 0.24
C ALA A 423 21.54 0.40 1.41
N THR A 424 22.77 0.91 1.24
CA THR A 424 23.82 0.90 2.27
C THR A 424 24.22 2.29 2.77
N SER A 425 23.82 3.38 2.10
CA SER A 425 24.25 4.74 2.46
C SER A 425 23.48 5.39 3.61
N GLY A 426 22.20 5.02 3.80
CA GLY A 426 21.28 5.64 4.75
C GLY A 426 20.91 7.12 4.46
N LYS A 427 21.30 7.68 3.31
CA LYS A 427 21.01 9.07 2.92
C LYS A 427 19.69 9.15 2.16
N SER A 428 18.94 10.23 2.38
CA SER A 428 17.66 10.47 1.71
C SER A 428 17.86 11.19 0.38
N ASP A 429 17.09 10.79 -0.63
CA ASP A 429 16.95 11.50 -1.90
C ASP A 429 15.53 12.02 -2.06
N SER A 430 15.40 13.15 -2.74
CA SER A 430 14.12 13.70 -3.18
C SER A 430 13.48 12.79 -4.21
N PHE A 431 12.15 12.67 -4.16
CA PHE A 431 11.38 12.11 -5.26
C PHE A 431 10.15 12.95 -5.56
N VAL A 432 9.66 12.80 -6.78
CA VAL A 432 8.34 13.29 -7.19
C VAL A 432 7.66 12.24 -8.07
N THR A 433 6.39 11.94 -7.77
CA THR A 433 5.57 11.01 -8.55
C THR A 433 4.35 11.73 -9.08
N ARG A 434 4.08 11.59 -10.38
CA ARG A 434 2.85 12.09 -11.02
C ARG A 434 1.88 10.95 -11.27
N TYR A 435 0.62 11.17 -10.90
CA TYR A 435 -0.53 10.31 -11.20
C TYR A 435 -1.52 11.04 -12.09
N ASP A 436 -2.31 10.28 -12.87
CA ASP A 436 -3.49 10.82 -13.54
C ASP A 436 -4.72 10.84 -12.63
N ALA A 437 -5.85 11.34 -13.15
CA ALA A 437 -7.11 11.46 -12.40
C ALA A 437 -7.70 10.12 -11.91
N LYS A 438 -7.30 8.98 -12.49
CA LYS A 438 -7.69 7.63 -12.04
C LYS A 438 -6.74 7.09 -10.97
N GLY A 439 -5.72 7.85 -10.60
CA GLY A 439 -4.66 7.45 -9.70
C GLY A 439 -3.68 6.49 -10.37
N ASP A 440 -3.55 6.47 -11.70
CA ASP A 440 -2.50 5.68 -12.34
C ASP A 440 -1.18 6.45 -12.36
N GLU A 441 -0.12 5.82 -11.86
CA GLU A 441 1.24 6.38 -11.92
C GLU A 441 1.63 6.59 -13.39
N GLN A 442 1.97 7.83 -13.74
CA GLN A 442 2.48 8.18 -15.07
C GLN A 442 4.00 8.06 -15.08
N TRP A 443 4.65 8.63 -14.07
CA TRP A 443 6.09 8.55 -13.87
C TRP A 443 6.46 8.88 -12.43
N THR A 444 7.61 8.38 -12.01
CA THR A 444 8.31 8.79 -10.80
C THR A 444 9.71 9.26 -11.18
N VAL A 445 10.12 10.42 -10.67
CA VAL A 445 11.49 10.92 -10.78
C VAL A 445 12.10 10.89 -9.39
N ARG A 446 13.34 10.41 -9.33
CA ARG A 446 14.21 10.58 -8.18
C ARG A 446 15.27 11.63 -8.52
N ARG A 447 15.58 12.50 -7.58
CA ARG A 447 16.69 13.45 -7.66
C ARG A 447 17.51 13.23 -6.40
N GLY A 448 18.79 12.90 -6.57
CA GLY A 448 19.71 12.69 -5.46
C GLY A 448 20.98 13.50 -5.69
N GLY A 449 21.34 14.33 -4.71
CA GLY A 449 22.66 14.94 -4.63
C GLY A 449 23.72 13.92 -4.18
N MET A 450 24.91 14.39 -3.79
CA MET A 450 25.90 13.53 -3.13
C MET A 450 25.64 13.34 -1.62
N LEU A 451 24.83 14.23 -1.05
CA LEU A 451 24.35 14.25 0.33
C LEU A 451 22.82 14.25 0.35
N GLU A 452 22.23 14.38 1.54
CA GLU A 452 20.79 14.33 1.76
C GLU A 452 20.03 15.45 1.05
N ASP A 453 18.89 15.08 0.47
CA ASP A 453 17.93 16.01 -0.10
C ASP A 453 16.48 15.52 0.01
N GLU A 454 15.55 16.48 -0.01
CA GLU A 454 14.13 16.28 0.24
C GLU A 454 13.30 17.22 -0.64
N ALA A 455 12.21 16.72 -1.23
CA ALA A 455 11.21 17.54 -1.92
C ALA A 455 10.06 17.87 -0.96
N THR A 456 10.02 19.10 -0.45
CA THR A 456 9.11 19.53 0.63
C THR A 456 7.89 20.30 0.13
N ALA A 457 7.87 20.72 -1.14
CA ALA A 457 6.75 21.44 -1.75
C ALA A 457 6.52 21.04 -3.20
N VAL A 458 5.26 21.10 -3.62
CA VAL A 458 4.87 20.75 -5.00
C VAL A 458 3.64 21.55 -5.43
N ALA A 459 3.62 22.03 -6.67
CA ALA A 459 2.48 22.75 -7.25
C ALA A 459 2.40 22.57 -8.77
N PHE A 460 1.18 22.53 -9.30
CA PHE A 460 0.95 22.56 -10.75
C PHE A 460 0.79 23.99 -11.25
N GLY A 461 1.38 24.29 -12.41
CA GLY A 461 0.97 25.42 -13.24
C GLY A 461 -0.27 25.06 -14.08
N SER A 462 -1.02 26.08 -14.51
CA SER A 462 -2.18 25.89 -15.41
C SER A 462 -1.81 25.34 -16.79
N ASP A 463 -0.52 25.38 -17.14
CA ASP A 463 0.08 24.80 -18.33
C ASP A 463 0.47 23.31 -18.16
N GLY A 464 0.21 22.72 -16.99
CA GLY A 464 0.53 21.34 -16.65
C GLY A 464 2.00 21.11 -16.28
N ILE A 465 2.81 22.18 -16.17
CA ILE A 465 4.16 22.09 -15.61
C ILE A 465 4.07 21.83 -14.11
N LEU A 466 4.87 20.90 -13.63
CA LEU A 466 4.98 20.56 -12.22
C LEU A 466 6.19 21.25 -11.59
N TYR A 467 5.97 22.11 -10.61
CA TYR A 467 7.02 22.78 -9.84
C TYR A 467 7.23 22.04 -8.52
N VAL A 468 8.50 21.77 -8.20
CA VAL A 468 8.93 21.04 -7.00
C VAL A 468 9.92 21.89 -6.25
N GLY A 469 9.61 22.20 -4.99
CA GLY A 469 10.49 22.88 -4.06
C GLY A 469 11.03 21.90 -3.05
N GLY A 470 12.24 22.14 -2.58
CA GLY A 470 12.85 21.26 -1.60
C GLY A 470 14.11 21.84 -1.02
N ARG A 471 14.87 20.99 -0.34
CA ARG A 471 16.17 21.32 0.23
C ARG A 471 17.21 20.25 -0.06
N SER A 472 18.48 20.64 -0.17
CA SER A 472 19.59 19.71 -0.40
C SER A 472 20.88 20.17 0.27
N LYS A 473 21.64 19.24 0.86
CA LYS A 473 22.98 19.50 1.42
C LYS A 473 24.10 19.49 0.39
N SER A 474 23.81 19.24 -0.89
CA SER A 474 24.80 19.17 -1.95
C SER A 474 24.21 19.58 -3.30
N ASP A 475 25.00 19.55 -4.37
CA ASP A 475 24.49 19.84 -5.70
C ASP A 475 23.48 18.80 -6.19
N LEU A 476 22.43 19.31 -6.83
CA LEU A 476 21.47 18.50 -7.58
C LEU A 476 21.81 18.51 -9.07
N PRO A 477 21.50 17.43 -9.81
CA PRO A 477 21.68 17.40 -11.26
C PRO A 477 21.03 18.60 -11.97
N GLY A 478 21.85 19.32 -12.74
CA GLY A 478 21.39 20.49 -13.51
C GLY A 478 21.34 21.81 -12.73
N SER A 479 21.77 21.85 -11.46
CA SER A 479 21.87 23.10 -10.68
C SER A 479 23.00 24.00 -11.20
N THR A 480 22.76 25.31 -11.19
CA THR A 480 23.71 26.35 -11.64
C THR A 480 24.28 27.24 -10.53
N SER A 481 23.87 27.06 -9.26
CA SER A 481 24.25 27.93 -8.14
C SER A 481 24.71 27.15 -6.90
N MET A 482 25.63 27.77 -6.14
CA MET A 482 26.20 27.28 -4.89
C MET A 482 25.75 28.18 -3.74
N ALA A 483 25.06 27.62 -2.76
CA ALA A 483 25.06 28.13 -1.39
C ALA A 483 25.83 27.10 -0.54
N GLY A 484 26.71 27.56 0.35
CA GLY A 484 27.71 26.72 0.99
C GLY A 484 27.36 26.45 2.45
N GLY A 485 27.24 25.17 2.82
CA GLY A 485 27.09 24.69 4.20
C GLY A 485 25.62 24.56 4.64
N GLY A 486 25.24 23.39 5.16
CA GLY A 486 23.86 23.12 5.62
C GLY A 486 22.92 22.66 4.50
N TYR A 487 21.61 22.74 4.74
CA TYR A 487 20.57 22.53 3.72
C TYR A 487 20.33 23.83 2.93
N ASP A 488 20.40 23.80 1.60
CA ASP A 488 19.96 24.92 0.75
C ASP A 488 18.62 24.63 0.09
N SER A 489 17.83 25.65 -0.19
CA SER A 489 16.58 25.51 -0.92
C SER A 489 16.81 25.29 -2.43
N TYR A 490 15.89 24.58 -3.08
CA TYR A 490 15.85 24.46 -4.54
C TYR A 490 14.44 24.56 -5.11
N LEU A 491 14.36 24.93 -6.39
CA LEU A 491 13.17 24.88 -7.23
C LEU A 491 13.50 24.11 -8.52
N THR A 492 12.73 23.07 -8.81
CA THR A 492 12.82 22.28 -10.05
C THR A 492 11.47 22.32 -10.77
N ALA A 493 11.48 22.36 -12.10
CA ALA A 493 10.27 22.20 -12.90
C ALA A 493 10.33 20.95 -13.79
N PHE A 494 9.20 20.24 -13.90
CA PHE A 494 9.03 19.06 -14.74
C PHE A 494 7.86 19.24 -15.72
N ALA A 495 8.06 18.77 -16.94
CA ALA A 495 6.99 18.54 -17.91
C ALA A 495 6.93 17.06 -18.30
N THR A 496 5.86 16.67 -18.96
CA THR A 496 5.80 15.38 -19.66
C THR A 496 6.35 15.55 -21.07
N ASP A 497 7.25 14.65 -21.50
CA ASP A 497 7.84 14.64 -22.84
C ASP A 497 6.88 14.07 -23.91
N VAL A 498 7.33 14.05 -25.15
CA VAL A 498 6.59 13.53 -26.31
C VAL A 498 6.11 12.07 -26.14
N ASN A 499 6.77 11.28 -25.30
CA ASN A 499 6.47 9.86 -25.07
C ASN A 499 5.69 9.61 -23.77
N GLY A 500 5.36 10.65 -23.00
CA GLY A 500 4.70 10.49 -21.70
C GLY A 500 5.66 10.35 -20.51
N GLY A 501 6.96 10.42 -20.72
CA GLY A 501 7.98 10.37 -19.66
C GLY A 501 8.24 11.73 -19.01
N PRO A 502 8.92 11.80 -17.87
CA PRO A 502 9.24 13.07 -17.23
C PRO A 502 10.43 13.76 -17.90
N LYS A 503 10.36 15.09 -18.00
CA LYS A 503 11.44 15.96 -18.45
C LYS A 503 11.65 17.07 -17.44
N ALA A 504 12.82 17.10 -16.79
CA ALA A 504 13.23 18.30 -16.06
C ALA A 504 13.51 19.45 -17.03
N LEU A 505 12.94 20.61 -16.71
CA LEU A 505 13.07 21.85 -17.49
C LEU A 505 14.22 22.71 -16.94
N PHE A 506 14.32 22.84 -15.62
CA PHE A 506 15.40 23.53 -14.91
C PHE A 506 15.49 23.05 -13.45
N THR A 507 16.63 23.31 -12.81
CA THR A 507 16.87 23.16 -11.37
C THR A 507 17.62 24.41 -10.90
N GLU A 508 17.04 25.18 -9.98
CA GLU A 508 17.66 26.38 -9.41
C GLU A 508 17.81 26.25 -7.90
N LYS A 509 19.02 26.49 -7.39
CA LYS A 509 19.32 26.53 -5.94
C LYS A 509 19.39 27.97 -5.43
N PHE A 510 18.89 28.21 -4.23
CA PHE A 510 18.90 29.50 -3.58
C PHE A 510 18.87 29.36 -2.05
N GLY A 511 19.23 30.43 -1.34
CA GLY A 511 19.25 30.44 0.11
C GLY A 511 20.39 31.26 0.69
N THR A 512 20.78 30.90 1.91
CA THR A 512 21.83 31.45 2.75
C THR A 512 22.93 30.40 2.96
N ALA A 513 23.90 30.67 3.83
CA ALA A 513 24.93 29.68 4.21
C ALA A 513 24.51 28.83 5.43
N GLU A 514 23.30 29.04 5.93
CA GLU A 514 22.70 28.31 7.06
C GLU A 514 21.63 27.35 6.52
N ASN A 515 20.96 26.61 7.41
CA ASN A 515 19.86 25.74 6.99
C ASN A 515 18.66 26.53 6.48
N ASP A 516 18.29 26.29 5.23
CA ASP A 516 17.11 26.80 4.57
C ASP A 516 16.15 25.67 4.19
N SER A 517 14.89 26.03 3.99
CA SER A 517 13.86 25.08 3.56
C SER A 517 12.74 25.78 2.80
N VAL A 518 12.22 25.12 1.77
CA VAL A 518 10.95 25.50 1.13
C VAL A 518 9.79 24.93 1.94
N SER A 519 8.79 25.76 2.24
CA SER A 519 7.58 25.36 2.96
C SER A 519 6.39 25.13 2.02
N ASP A 520 6.20 25.99 1.01
CA ASP A 520 5.11 25.82 0.02
C ASP A 520 5.41 26.59 -1.28
N ILE A 521 4.70 26.21 -2.35
CA ILE A 521 4.77 26.85 -3.67
C ILE A 521 3.35 27.19 -4.14
N VAL A 522 3.19 28.37 -4.73
CA VAL A 522 1.97 28.73 -5.47
C VAL A 522 2.33 29.27 -6.85
N VAL A 523 1.44 29.05 -7.82
CA VAL A 523 1.66 29.41 -9.23
C VAL A 523 0.51 30.27 -9.72
N SER A 524 0.81 31.35 -10.42
CA SER A 524 -0.16 32.24 -11.08
C SER A 524 0.34 32.60 -12.47
N GLY A 525 -0.24 31.95 -13.49
CA GLY A 525 0.26 32.06 -14.87
C GLY A 525 1.73 31.63 -14.96
N SER A 526 2.60 32.52 -15.44
CA SER A 526 4.05 32.29 -15.52
C SER A 526 4.80 32.56 -14.22
N GLN A 527 4.15 33.13 -13.20
CA GLN A 527 4.79 33.47 -11.95
C GLN A 527 4.71 32.30 -10.98
N VAL A 528 5.86 31.91 -10.42
CA VAL A 528 5.98 30.92 -9.35
C VAL A 528 6.44 31.65 -8.10
N VAL A 529 5.69 31.54 -7.01
CA VAL A 529 6.08 32.08 -5.70
C VAL A 529 6.42 30.94 -4.76
N VAL A 530 7.61 31.00 -4.19
CA VAL A 530 8.13 30.06 -3.20
C VAL A 530 8.17 30.76 -1.85
N GLY A 531 7.57 30.13 -0.84
CA GLY A 531 7.73 30.56 0.55
C GLY A 531 8.60 29.57 1.31
N GLY A 532 9.52 30.08 2.10
CA GLY A 532 10.45 29.26 2.85
C GLY A 532 10.98 29.94 4.11
N LYS A 533 11.78 29.17 4.84
CA LYS A 533 12.54 29.62 6.00
C LYS A 533 14.00 29.75 5.59
N GLU A 534 14.55 30.95 5.72
CA GLU A 534 15.96 31.25 5.40
C GLU A 534 16.66 31.85 6.62
N SER A 535 17.64 31.12 7.19
CA SER A 535 18.28 31.50 8.46
C SER A 535 17.26 31.87 9.57
N GLY A 536 16.13 31.15 9.64
CA GLY A 536 15.05 31.40 10.61
C GLY A 536 14.04 32.50 10.23
N ASN A 537 14.24 33.20 9.11
CA ASN A 537 13.32 34.22 8.61
C ASN A 537 12.30 33.63 7.64
N ALA A 538 11.06 34.13 7.67
CA ALA A 538 10.08 33.84 6.62
C ALA A 538 10.41 34.67 5.36
N VAL A 539 10.74 33.99 4.26
CA VAL A 539 11.11 34.64 3.00
C VAL A 539 10.22 34.16 1.86
N LEU A 540 9.72 35.11 1.08
CA LEU A 540 8.97 34.88 -0.15
C LEU A 540 9.86 35.24 -1.34
N ARG A 541 9.94 34.34 -2.33
CA ARG A 541 10.67 34.57 -3.58
C ARG A 541 9.76 34.31 -4.76
N SER A 542 9.77 35.19 -5.75
CA SER A 542 9.08 34.96 -7.02
C SER A 542 10.06 34.62 -8.13
N PHE A 543 9.60 33.84 -9.09
CA PHE A 543 10.28 33.50 -10.32
C PHE A 543 9.32 33.65 -11.49
N THR A 544 9.82 34.00 -12.67
CA THR A 544 9.05 33.97 -13.91
C THR A 544 9.56 32.84 -14.80
N VAL A 545 8.63 31.99 -15.24
CA VAL A 545 8.89 30.80 -16.05
C VAL A 545 8.28 30.99 -17.43
N ALA A 546 9.10 30.94 -18.46
CA ALA A 546 8.68 31.08 -19.86
C ALA A 546 8.84 29.73 -20.60
N PRO A 547 7.75 28.95 -20.76
CA PRO A 547 7.82 27.64 -21.42
C PRO A 547 7.93 27.76 -22.95
N THR A 548 8.61 26.79 -23.56
CA THR A 548 8.63 26.56 -25.01
C THR A 548 7.82 25.30 -25.30
N VAL A 549 6.64 25.49 -25.90
CA VAL A 549 5.72 24.42 -26.28
C VAL A 549 5.91 24.08 -27.75
N VAL A 550 6.01 22.78 -28.07
CA VAL A 550 6.12 22.28 -29.44
C VAL A 550 5.10 21.18 -29.71
N THR A 551 4.83 20.91 -30.98
CA THR A 551 4.08 19.72 -31.41
C THR A 551 5.01 18.84 -32.26
N GLU A 552 5.27 17.62 -31.81
CA GLU A 552 6.12 16.64 -32.50
C GLU A 552 5.40 15.29 -32.57
N ASP A 553 5.77 14.46 -33.55
CA ASP A 553 5.17 13.14 -33.74
C ASP A 553 5.73 12.13 -32.72
N ALA A 554 4.84 11.50 -31.94
CA ALA A 554 5.16 10.40 -31.05
C ALA A 554 4.80 9.07 -31.73
N THR A 555 5.75 8.13 -31.81
CA THR A 555 5.48 6.79 -32.33
C THR A 555 5.40 5.78 -31.17
N SER A 556 4.28 5.07 -31.06
CA SER A 556 4.06 4.04 -30.04
C SER A 556 3.52 2.75 -30.65
N MET A 557 3.77 1.61 -29.99
CA MET A 557 3.24 0.32 -30.41
C MET A 557 1.94 0.03 -29.65
N THR A 558 0.88 -0.31 -30.38
CA THR A 558 -0.39 -0.77 -29.79
C THR A 558 -0.22 -2.17 -29.16
N PRO A 559 -1.14 -2.59 -28.27
CA PRO A 559 -1.16 -3.97 -27.76
C PRO A 559 -1.24 -5.05 -28.84
N ALA A 560 -1.74 -4.71 -30.04
CA ALA A 560 -1.78 -5.60 -31.21
C ALA A 560 -0.47 -5.64 -32.02
N GLY A 561 0.58 -4.95 -31.57
CA GLY A 561 1.89 -4.90 -32.25
C GLY A 561 1.95 -3.92 -33.44
N VAL A 562 0.93 -3.08 -33.62
CA VAL A 562 0.87 -2.08 -34.69
C VAL A 562 1.52 -0.79 -34.22
N MET A 563 2.48 -0.25 -34.98
CA MET A 563 3.07 1.07 -34.74
C MET A 563 2.10 2.16 -35.16
N VAL A 564 1.82 3.09 -34.26
CA VAL A 564 0.93 4.24 -34.47
C VAL A 564 1.74 5.51 -34.20
N THR A 565 1.63 6.48 -35.10
CA THR A 565 2.24 7.80 -34.93
C THR A 565 1.15 8.83 -34.70
N THR A 566 1.29 9.62 -33.64
CA THR A 566 0.33 10.65 -33.24
C THR A 566 1.06 11.94 -32.91
N PRO A 567 0.61 13.11 -33.40
CA PRO A 567 1.18 14.39 -32.99
C PRO A 567 0.86 14.63 -31.50
N VAL A 568 1.88 15.00 -30.72
CA VAL A 568 1.78 15.32 -29.29
C VAL A 568 2.31 16.72 -29.06
N THR A 569 1.51 17.54 -28.38
CA THR A 569 1.91 18.89 -27.94
C THR A 569 2.41 18.82 -26.51
N TYR A 570 3.64 19.31 -26.26
CA TYR A 570 4.27 19.24 -24.94
C TYR A 570 5.25 20.40 -24.70
N THR A 571 5.55 20.66 -23.43
CA THR A 571 6.58 21.64 -23.02
C THR A 571 7.96 21.01 -23.12
N LYS A 572 8.78 21.50 -24.05
CA LYS A 572 10.10 20.94 -24.35
C LYS A 572 11.22 21.53 -23.48
N SER A 573 11.11 22.81 -23.16
CA SER A 573 12.05 23.55 -22.33
C SER A 573 11.35 24.72 -21.65
N ALA A 574 11.95 25.30 -20.62
CA ALA A 574 11.50 26.57 -20.06
C ALA A 574 12.70 27.43 -19.65
N ALA A 575 12.57 28.75 -19.82
CA ALA A 575 13.52 29.72 -19.30
C ALA A 575 13.05 30.20 -17.92
N LEU A 576 13.95 30.23 -16.94
CA LEU A 576 13.72 30.73 -15.60
C LEU A 576 14.36 32.11 -15.45
N SER A 577 13.66 33.04 -14.80
CA SER A 577 14.20 34.32 -14.36
C SER A 577 13.79 34.62 -12.92
N ALA A 578 14.74 35.06 -12.10
CA ALA A 578 14.47 35.47 -10.72
C ALA A 578 13.60 36.74 -10.69
N GLY A 579 12.65 36.77 -9.77
CA GLY A 579 11.78 37.92 -9.50
C GLY A 579 12.10 38.60 -8.17
N ALA A 580 11.08 39.17 -7.54
CA ALA A 580 11.18 39.84 -6.25
C ALA A 580 11.42 38.87 -5.09
N VAL A 581 12.07 39.38 -4.04
CA VAL A 581 12.31 38.69 -2.76
C VAL A 581 11.80 39.57 -1.63
N ARG A 582 10.94 39.03 -0.77
CA ARG A 582 10.40 39.73 0.41
C ARG A 582 10.70 38.94 1.68
N ASN A 583 11.45 39.55 2.59
CA ASN A 583 11.71 39.00 3.92
C ASN A 583 10.65 39.54 4.90
N LEU A 584 9.88 38.66 5.51
CA LEU A 584 8.83 38.98 6.49
C LEU A 584 9.36 39.04 7.93
N GLY A 585 10.67 38.82 8.13
CA GLY A 585 11.33 38.82 9.42
C GLY A 585 11.50 37.43 10.03
N SER A 586 12.17 37.39 11.19
CA SER A 586 12.40 36.17 11.97
C SER A 586 11.08 35.56 12.44
N LEU A 587 10.96 34.24 12.35
CA LEU A 587 9.82 33.50 12.92
C LEU A 587 10.00 33.19 14.42
N GLU A 588 11.19 33.43 14.99
CA GLU A 588 11.51 33.22 16.41
C GLU A 588 11.14 31.82 16.96
N GLY A 589 11.39 30.79 16.17
CA GLY A 589 11.05 29.39 16.51
C GLY A 589 9.80 28.86 15.82
N GLY A 590 9.04 29.74 15.16
CA GLY A 590 7.88 29.39 14.35
C GLY A 590 8.20 28.85 12.95
N GLU A 591 7.14 28.52 12.20
CA GLU A 591 7.20 27.96 10.84
C GLU A 591 6.09 28.51 9.93
N LEU A 592 6.33 28.44 8.61
CA LEU A 592 5.29 28.66 7.60
C LEU A 592 4.48 27.37 7.41
N ALA A 593 3.16 27.47 7.54
CA ALA A 593 2.23 26.36 7.33
C ALA A 593 1.73 26.25 5.88
N GLY A 594 1.79 27.34 5.10
CA GLY A 594 1.44 27.27 3.69
C GLY A 594 1.28 28.61 2.98
N LEU A 595 1.15 28.52 1.66
CA LEU A 595 0.88 29.63 0.75
C LEU A 595 -0.40 29.33 -0.05
N LYS A 596 -1.22 30.35 -0.32
CA LYS A 596 -2.39 30.24 -1.19
C LYS A 596 -2.57 31.50 -2.04
N ILE A 597 -3.12 31.35 -3.24
CA ILE A 597 -3.56 32.46 -4.07
C ILE A 597 -5.08 32.42 -4.10
N ASP A 598 -5.71 33.52 -3.74
CA ASP A 598 -7.16 33.68 -3.81
C ASP A 598 -7.49 35.13 -4.16
N GLY A 599 -8.44 35.34 -5.08
CA GLY A 599 -8.81 36.69 -5.54
C GLY A 599 -7.64 37.53 -6.09
N GLY A 600 -6.60 36.89 -6.64
CA GLY A 600 -5.40 37.57 -7.15
C GLY A 600 -4.47 38.13 -6.07
N GLN A 601 -4.61 37.68 -4.83
CA GLN A 601 -3.74 38.04 -3.71
C GLN A 601 -3.02 36.81 -3.18
N LEU A 602 -1.82 37.02 -2.65
CA LEU A 602 -1.04 35.99 -1.98
C LEU A 602 -1.40 35.95 -0.50
N TYR A 603 -1.70 34.76 0.00
CA TYR A 603 -1.88 34.49 1.41
C TYR A 603 -0.70 33.65 1.91
N VAL A 604 -0.09 34.08 3.00
CA VAL A 604 0.99 33.38 3.69
C VAL A 604 0.58 33.18 5.15
N GLY A 605 0.70 31.97 5.67
CA GLY A 605 0.34 31.69 7.06
C GLY A 605 1.27 30.69 7.71
N GLY A 606 1.23 30.68 9.03
CA GLY A 606 2.14 29.93 9.87
C GLY A 606 1.92 30.27 11.33
N TYR A 607 2.91 29.99 12.17
CA TYR A 607 2.94 30.46 13.54
C TYR A 607 4.29 31.09 13.85
N THR A 608 4.33 31.99 14.84
CA THR A 608 5.53 32.70 15.23
C THR A 608 5.40 33.27 16.65
N SER A 609 6.53 33.37 17.37
CA SER A 609 6.59 34.17 18.60
C SER A 609 6.90 35.65 18.32
N ASN A 610 7.16 36.01 17.06
CA ASN A 610 7.42 37.38 16.64
C ASN A 610 6.12 38.14 16.35
N GLY A 611 5.72 39.02 17.27
CA GLY A 611 4.58 39.94 17.10
C GLY A 611 4.79 41.08 16.10
N ALA A 612 5.92 41.11 15.40
CA ALA A 612 6.33 42.18 14.49
C ALA A 612 6.87 41.68 13.14
N LEU A 613 6.17 40.73 12.51
CA LEU A 613 6.45 40.38 11.11
C LEU A 613 6.32 41.60 10.18
N GLY A 614 7.09 41.58 9.08
CA GLY A 614 7.28 42.64 8.10
C GLY A 614 6.09 42.87 7.15
N ILE A 615 4.88 42.98 7.71
CA ILE A 615 3.64 43.31 7.01
C ILE A 615 2.98 44.47 7.76
N GLY A 616 2.90 45.63 7.11
CA GLY A 616 2.68 46.91 7.80
C GLY A 616 1.29 47.10 8.42
N ASN A 617 0.23 46.62 7.77
CA ASN A 617 -1.14 46.80 8.26
C ASN A 617 -1.58 45.61 9.12
N LYS A 618 -1.32 45.70 10.44
CA LYS A 618 -1.78 44.69 11.39
C LYS A 618 -3.25 44.90 11.75
N THR A 619 -4.11 43.98 11.34
CA THR A 619 -5.55 43.99 11.65
C THR A 619 -5.85 43.38 13.01
N VAL A 620 -5.00 42.46 13.48
CA VAL A 620 -5.02 41.88 14.84
C VAL A 620 -3.59 41.79 15.34
N SER A 621 -3.36 42.11 16.62
CA SER A 621 -2.03 42.01 17.26
C SER A 621 -1.79 40.61 17.82
N ALA A 622 -0.51 40.24 17.97
CA ALA A 622 -0.13 39.04 18.73
C ALA A 622 -0.60 39.12 20.19
N SER A 623 -0.99 37.98 20.73
CA SER A 623 -1.53 37.77 22.09
C SER A 623 -0.45 37.33 23.10
N GLY A 624 0.73 36.93 22.61
CA GLY A 624 1.90 36.54 23.41
C GLY A 624 2.20 35.05 23.31
N GLY A 625 3.41 34.61 23.69
CA GLY A 625 3.85 33.25 23.36
C GLY A 625 4.06 33.10 21.84
N SER A 626 3.78 31.92 21.29
CA SER A 626 3.66 31.73 19.84
C SER A 626 2.21 31.84 19.41
N ASP A 627 1.96 32.62 18.36
CA ASP A 627 0.64 32.81 17.77
C ASP A 627 0.62 32.31 16.33
N GLY A 628 -0.53 31.80 15.88
CA GLY A 628 -0.81 31.66 14.47
C GLY A 628 -0.84 33.04 13.79
N PHE A 629 -0.46 33.10 12.51
CA PHE A 629 -0.59 34.32 11.71
C PHE A 629 -1.04 34.00 10.29
N VAL A 630 -1.69 35.00 9.69
CA VAL A 630 -1.98 35.01 8.25
C VAL A 630 -1.79 36.41 7.69
N GLY A 631 -0.95 36.52 6.67
CA GLY A 631 -0.73 37.71 5.87
C GLY A 631 -1.44 37.60 4.52
N ARG A 632 -2.00 38.72 4.05
CA ARG A 632 -2.55 38.89 2.69
C ARG A 632 -1.72 39.96 1.98
N LEU A 633 -1.08 39.60 0.89
CA LEU A 633 -0.05 40.39 0.20
C LEU A 633 -0.34 40.50 -1.30
N SER A 634 0.23 41.52 -1.93
CA SER A 634 0.36 41.58 -3.38
C SER A 634 1.23 40.44 -3.95
N LEU A 635 0.87 39.94 -5.14
CA LEU A 635 1.63 38.89 -5.86
C LEU A 635 2.98 39.38 -6.41
N ASP A 636 3.19 40.69 -6.53
CA ASP A 636 4.49 41.24 -6.93
C ASP A 636 5.52 41.25 -5.79
N LEU A 637 5.10 40.86 -4.57
CA LEU A 637 5.89 40.81 -3.33
C LEU A 637 6.45 42.17 -2.89
N ASN A 638 6.01 43.28 -3.48
CA ASN A 638 6.34 44.61 -2.98
C ASN A 638 5.44 44.92 -1.78
N ASP A 639 5.96 45.71 -0.83
CA ASP A 639 5.16 46.19 0.28
C ASP A 639 4.13 47.21 -0.23
N THR A 640 2.85 46.92 0.01
CA THR A 640 1.75 47.81 -0.38
C THR A 640 0.93 48.19 0.83
N SER A 641 0.31 49.38 0.81
CA SER A 641 -0.64 49.78 1.86
C SER A 641 -1.88 48.87 1.95
N GLY A 642 -2.08 47.99 0.97
CA GLY A 642 -3.17 47.01 0.94
C GLY A 642 -2.81 45.68 1.60
N ASP A 643 -1.55 45.46 1.94
CA ASP A 643 -1.09 44.22 2.58
C ASP A 643 -1.55 44.19 4.04
N THR A 644 -2.18 43.10 4.49
CA THR A 644 -2.70 42.97 5.86
C THR A 644 -2.13 41.76 6.59
N LEU A 645 -2.07 41.84 7.93
CA LEU A 645 -1.62 40.76 8.81
C LEU A 645 -2.55 40.61 10.01
N ALA A 646 -3.04 39.39 10.23
CA ALA A 646 -3.79 39.02 11.42
C ALA A 646 -3.06 37.92 12.19
N TYR A 647 -2.94 38.09 13.50
CA TYR A 647 -2.52 37.02 14.43
C TYR A 647 -3.75 36.31 15.01
N TYR A 648 -3.59 35.06 15.43
CA TYR A 648 -4.60 34.23 16.05
C TYR A 648 -3.96 33.30 17.08
N GLY A 649 -4.32 33.48 18.34
CA GLY A 649 -3.81 32.71 19.47
C GLY A 649 -4.13 33.39 20.81
N GLY A 650 -3.74 32.74 21.90
CA GLY A 650 -3.88 33.23 23.27
C GLY A 650 -2.56 33.65 23.88
N THR A 651 -2.41 33.51 25.20
CA THR A 651 -1.16 33.85 25.90
C THR A 651 -0.15 32.68 25.96
N GLY A 652 -0.50 31.54 25.36
CA GLY A 652 0.29 30.31 25.38
C GLY A 652 1.03 30.06 24.06
N GLU A 653 1.50 28.83 23.88
CA GLU A 653 2.11 28.40 22.62
C GLU A 653 1.03 27.83 21.70
N ASP A 654 0.52 28.65 20.79
CA ASP A 654 -0.40 28.26 19.72
C ASP A 654 0.38 27.99 18.43
N THR A 655 0.14 26.81 17.84
CA THR A 655 0.81 26.40 16.60
C THR A 655 -0.17 26.41 15.43
N VAL A 656 0.37 26.42 14.21
CA VAL A 656 -0.41 26.22 12.97
C VAL A 656 0.23 25.08 12.20
N THR A 657 -0.53 24.01 11.99
CA THR A 657 -0.11 22.82 11.22
C THR A 657 -0.63 22.83 9.80
N GLY A 658 -1.65 23.64 9.52
CA GLY A 658 -2.23 23.75 8.18
C GLY A 658 -3.02 25.04 7.98
N MET A 659 -3.00 25.52 6.73
CA MET A 659 -3.80 26.65 6.29
C MET A 659 -4.48 26.35 4.94
N ALA A 660 -5.70 26.84 4.78
CA ALA A 660 -6.38 26.94 3.50
C ALA A 660 -7.05 28.31 3.35
N VAL A 661 -7.33 28.73 2.12
CA VAL A 661 -7.97 30.04 1.84
C VAL A 661 -9.08 29.85 0.83
N SER A 662 -10.20 30.54 1.05
CA SER A 662 -11.33 30.54 0.14
C SER A 662 -12.16 31.82 0.33
N ASN A 663 -12.49 32.49 -0.78
CA ASN A 663 -13.33 33.69 -0.80
C ASN A 663 -12.83 34.80 0.16
N GLY A 664 -11.53 35.00 0.21
CA GLY A 664 -10.85 36.00 1.03
C GLY A 664 -10.68 35.63 2.51
N SER A 665 -11.25 34.51 2.96
CA SER A 665 -11.13 34.00 4.33
C SER A 665 -10.09 32.89 4.43
N ALA A 666 -9.19 33.03 5.38
CA ALA A 666 -8.21 32.00 5.72
C ALA A 666 -8.76 31.07 6.80
N TRP A 667 -8.43 29.80 6.70
CA TRP A 667 -8.73 28.77 7.68
C TRP A 667 -7.43 28.26 8.25
N LEU A 668 -7.26 28.36 9.57
CA LEU A 668 -6.08 27.89 10.30
C LEU A 668 -6.48 26.69 11.16
N ILE A 669 -5.60 25.69 11.19
CA ILE A 669 -5.67 24.57 12.15
C ILE A 669 -4.33 24.44 12.88
N GLY A 670 -4.38 23.95 14.11
CA GLY A 670 -3.17 23.61 14.86
C GLY A 670 -3.47 23.22 16.29
N ALA A 671 -2.43 23.13 17.12
CA ALA A 671 -2.58 22.89 18.55
C ALA A 671 -2.79 24.21 19.28
N ALA A 672 -3.78 24.23 20.16
CA ALA A 672 -4.05 25.35 21.04
C ALA A 672 -3.10 25.34 22.24
N GLY A 673 -2.63 26.52 22.61
CA GLY A 673 -1.88 26.77 23.82
C GLY A 673 -2.78 26.74 25.06
N LYS A 674 -2.42 27.57 26.04
CA LYS A 674 -3.09 27.63 27.33
C LYS A 674 -4.54 28.13 27.23
N ASP A 675 -4.78 29.11 26.37
CA ASP A 675 -6.06 29.80 26.21
C ASP A 675 -6.28 30.16 24.74
N LEU A 676 -7.54 30.30 24.32
CA LEU A 676 -7.94 30.87 23.03
C LEU A 676 -9.13 31.77 23.33
N GLU A 677 -9.12 33.00 22.84
CA GLU A 677 -10.13 34.00 23.18
C GLU A 677 -11.55 33.49 22.88
N GLY A 678 -12.44 33.56 23.87
CA GLY A 678 -13.83 33.12 23.75
C GLY A 678 -14.06 31.61 23.69
N GLN A 679 -13.04 30.76 23.86
CA GLN A 679 -13.14 29.31 23.75
C GLN A 679 -12.69 28.61 25.05
N THR A 680 -13.55 27.78 25.63
CA THR A 680 -13.21 26.95 26.80
C THR A 680 -12.36 25.74 26.39
N THR A 681 -11.35 25.38 27.18
CA THR A 681 -10.58 24.15 27.00
C THR A 681 -11.50 22.92 27.00
N VAL A 682 -11.29 22.00 26.05
CA VAL A 682 -12.16 20.82 25.84
C VAL A 682 -11.48 19.49 26.14
N GLY A 683 -10.15 19.47 26.27
CA GLY A 683 -9.30 18.33 26.58
C GLY A 683 -8.00 18.78 27.27
N GLU A 684 -7.07 17.84 27.44
CA GLU A 684 -5.75 18.11 28.02
C GLU A 684 -4.80 18.77 27.00
N LYS A 685 -4.90 18.34 25.74
CA LYS A 685 -4.26 18.97 24.58
C LYS A 685 -5.26 19.15 23.45
N ASP A 686 -5.69 20.39 23.27
CA ASP A 686 -6.70 20.74 22.29
C ASP A 686 -6.08 21.10 20.95
N GLY A 687 -6.73 20.66 19.88
CA GLY A 687 -6.60 21.26 18.57
C GLY A 687 -7.52 22.48 18.43
N TYR A 688 -7.38 23.21 17.34
CA TYR A 688 -8.38 24.19 16.93
C TYR A 688 -8.53 24.25 15.42
N VAL A 689 -9.64 24.84 15.00
CA VAL A 689 -9.84 25.38 13.67
C VAL A 689 -10.42 26.79 13.79
N ALA A 690 -9.94 27.72 12.98
CA ALA A 690 -10.41 29.10 12.97
C ALA A 690 -10.53 29.64 11.55
N GLN A 691 -11.62 30.34 11.26
CA GLN A 691 -11.83 31.06 10.01
C GLN A 691 -11.66 32.56 10.26
N ILE A 692 -10.75 33.18 9.52
CA ILE A 692 -10.30 34.56 9.70
C ILE A 692 -10.48 35.31 8.38
N ASN A 693 -11.22 36.42 8.41
CA ASN A 693 -11.19 37.38 7.33
C ASN A 693 -9.92 38.22 7.46
N VAL A 694 -8.91 37.95 6.64
CA VAL A 694 -7.57 38.54 6.78
C VAL A 694 -7.56 40.05 6.49
N ALA A 695 -8.53 40.55 5.71
CA ALA A 695 -8.62 41.98 5.42
C ALA A 695 -9.13 42.80 6.61
N THR A 696 -9.94 42.20 7.49
CA THR A 696 -10.50 42.88 8.67
C THR A 696 -9.94 42.37 9.99
N GLY A 697 -9.29 41.21 10.00
CA GLY A 697 -8.88 40.50 11.21
C GLY A 697 -10.01 39.74 11.91
N ALA A 698 -11.25 39.81 11.40
CA ALA A 698 -12.40 39.24 12.09
C ALA A 698 -12.40 37.70 12.03
N VAL A 699 -12.54 37.06 13.19
CA VAL A 699 -12.79 35.62 13.30
C VAL A 699 -14.28 35.38 13.12
N SER A 700 -14.67 34.84 11.95
CA SER A 700 -16.08 34.56 11.65
C SER A 700 -16.57 33.27 12.30
N TRP A 701 -15.65 32.37 12.62
CA TRP A 701 -15.91 31.14 13.38
C TRP A 701 -14.61 30.54 13.90
N SER A 702 -14.68 29.91 15.06
CA SER A 702 -13.62 29.04 15.57
C SER A 702 -14.21 27.91 16.41
N GLN A 703 -13.48 26.81 16.49
CA GLN A 703 -13.84 25.66 17.30
C GLN A 703 -12.58 24.99 17.86
N ARG A 704 -12.55 24.74 19.17
CA ARG A 704 -11.57 23.81 19.76
C ARG A 704 -11.95 22.37 19.44
N LEU A 705 -10.93 21.56 19.21
CA LEU A 705 -11.00 20.17 18.80
C LEU A 705 -10.38 19.32 19.91
N THR A 706 -11.03 18.21 20.27
CA THR A 706 -10.49 17.20 21.18
C THR A 706 -10.75 15.82 20.60
N GLY A 707 -10.01 14.83 21.08
CA GLY A 707 -10.00 13.49 20.55
C GLY A 707 -9.84 12.46 21.65
N LYS A 708 -9.42 11.25 21.27
CA LYS A 708 -9.11 10.15 22.17
C LYS A 708 -8.21 10.61 23.33
N ASP A 709 -8.56 10.18 24.55
CA ASP A 709 -7.88 10.50 25.80
C ASP A 709 -7.78 12.00 26.15
N GLY A 710 -8.54 12.87 25.47
CA GLY A 710 -8.46 14.32 25.64
C GLY A 710 -7.31 14.97 24.86
N TYR A 711 -6.73 14.27 23.88
CA TYR A 711 -5.65 14.75 23.02
C TYR A 711 -6.14 14.80 21.57
N ALA A 712 -5.95 15.94 20.91
CA ALA A 712 -6.10 16.04 19.46
C ALA A 712 -5.10 17.05 18.88
N THR A 713 -4.38 16.63 17.85
CA THR A 713 -3.54 17.50 17.03
C THR A 713 -4.04 17.45 15.60
N PRO A 714 -4.65 18.54 15.09
CA PRO A 714 -4.96 18.67 13.67
C PRO A 714 -3.68 18.59 12.84
N THR A 715 -3.68 17.76 11.81
CA THR A 715 -2.50 17.47 10.99
C THR A 715 -2.58 18.07 9.60
N SER A 716 -3.78 18.17 9.01
CA SER A 716 -3.96 18.77 7.69
C SER A 716 -5.38 19.30 7.48
N ILE A 717 -5.52 20.25 6.55
CA ILE A 717 -6.78 20.91 6.20
C ILE A 717 -6.96 21.01 4.68
N ALA A 718 -8.18 20.76 4.22
CA ALA A 718 -8.64 21.09 2.88
C ALA A 718 -9.98 21.84 2.92
N VAL A 719 -10.18 22.78 2.00
CA VAL A 719 -11.43 23.55 1.87
C VAL A 719 -12.02 23.29 0.49
N ASP A 720 -13.24 22.76 0.43
CA ASP A 720 -14.04 22.73 -0.79
C ASP A 720 -15.01 23.92 -0.76
N GLN A 721 -14.87 24.84 -1.71
CA GLN A 721 -15.66 26.07 -1.79
C GLN A 721 -17.16 25.83 -1.94
N ALA A 722 -17.55 24.67 -2.46
CA ALA A 722 -18.93 24.25 -2.63
C ALA A 722 -19.16 22.85 -2.03
N GLY A 723 -18.49 22.56 -0.91
CA GLY A 723 -18.48 21.24 -0.30
C GLY A 723 -19.64 20.96 0.64
N SER A 724 -20.28 21.98 1.21
CA SER A 724 -21.47 21.79 2.04
C SER A 724 -22.73 22.10 1.25
N SER A 725 -23.71 21.20 1.29
CA SER A 725 -24.93 21.34 0.50
C SER A 725 -26.05 20.38 0.95
N GLY A 726 -27.19 20.41 0.24
CA GLY A 726 -28.25 19.42 0.41
C GLY A 726 -27.80 17.97 0.20
N LEU A 727 -26.67 17.70 -0.48
CA LEU A 727 -26.12 16.35 -0.61
C LEU A 727 -25.69 15.75 0.74
N ASP A 728 -25.26 16.58 1.70
CA ASP A 728 -24.88 16.15 3.05
C ASP A 728 -26.05 15.48 3.79
N ALA A 729 -27.28 15.95 3.54
CA ALA A 729 -28.50 15.35 4.11
C ALA A 729 -28.72 13.91 3.65
N PHE A 730 -28.27 13.57 2.43
CA PHE A 730 -28.38 12.24 1.86
C PHE A 730 -27.12 11.40 2.04
N GLY A 731 -26.02 11.94 2.58
CA GLY A 731 -24.72 11.24 2.60
C GLY A 731 -24.18 10.93 1.21
N LEU A 732 -24.61 11.69 0.19
CA LEU A 732 -24.19 11.51 -1.20
C LEU A 732 -22.96 12.37 -1.49
N PRO A 733 -22.03 11.88 -2.33
CA PRO A 733 -20.88 12.67 -2.72
C PRO A 733 -21.29 13.72 -3.76
N LYS A 734 -20.52 14.80 -3.81
CA LYS A 734 -20.53 15.78 -4.89
C LYS A 734 -19.65 15.27 -6.04
N GLY A 735 -19.99 15.71 -7.24
CA GLY A 735 -19.23 15.43 -8.45
C GLY A 735 -19.65 14.13 -9.13
N LYS A 736 -18.81 13.70 -10.05
CA LYS A 736 -19.05 12.51 -10.85
C LYS A 736 -18.82 11.26 -10.00
N MET A 737 -19.81 10.37 -9.98
CA MET A 737 -19.65 9.04 -9.40
C MET A 737 -18.84 8.18 -10.37
N ASP A 738 -17.54 8.01 -10.11
CA ASP A 738 -16.67 7.22 -10.98
C ASP A 738 -16.77 5.73 -10.64
N PHE A 739 -17.60 5.02 -11.41
CA PHE A 739 -17.73 3.57 -11.31
C PHE A 739 -16.53 2.80 -11.90
N THR A 740 -15.59 3.53 -12.53
CA THR A 740 -14.40 2.93 -13.14
C THR A 740 -13.19 3.11 -12.25
N GLN A 741 -12.63 2.00 -11.80
CA GLN A 741 -11.33 1.99 -11.12
C GLN A 741 -10.24 1.58 -12.10
N SER A 742 -8.99 1.85 -11.73
CA SER A 742 -7.88 1.38 -12.53
C SER A 742 -7.82 -0.15 -12.57
N GLU A 743 -7.68 -0.69 -13.77
CA GLU A 743 -7.42 -2.11 -14.00
C GLU A 743 -5.91 -2.43 -14.03
N ARG A 744 -5.05 -1.40 -13.88
CA ARG A 744 -3.59 -1.58 -13.92
C ARG A 744 -3.12 -2.29 -12.66
N LEU A 745 -2.25 -3.29 -12.83
CA LEU A 745 -1.64 -4.03 -11.71
C LEU A 745 -0.89 -3.10 -10.77
N VAL A 746 -0.16 -2.13 -11.32
CA VAL A 746 0.65 -1.18 -10.56
C VAL A 746 -0.17 -0.15 -9.77
N SER A 747 -1.47 -0.04 -10.06
CA SER A 747 -2.40 0.84 -9.34
C SER A 747 -3.24 0.07 -8.32
N ALA A 748 -3.57 -1.18 -8.64
CA ALA A 748 -4.43 -2.04 -7.84
C ALA A 748 -3.69 -2.88 -6.79
N THR A 749 -2.36 -3.00 -6.92
CA THR A 749 -1.50 -3.82 -6.06
C THR A 749 -0.25 -3.05 -5.67
N ALA A 750 0.57 -3.58 -4.76
CA ALA A 750 1.86 -3.00 -4.40
C ALA A 750 2.96 -3.20 -5.48
N ALA A 751 2.62 -3.80 -6.63
CA ALA A 751 3.55 -4.02 -7.72
C ALA A 751 3.94 -2.69 -8.37
N ARG A 752 5.19 -2.55 -8.79
CA ARG A 752 5.67 -1.39 -9.55
C ARG A 752 6.20 -1.82 -10.91
N ALA A 753 6.23 -0.88 -11.84
CA ALA A 753 6.83 -1.11 -13.15
C ALA A 753 8.30 -1.55 -12.99
N GLY A 754 8.69 -2.60 -13.69
CA GLY A 754 10.02 -3.21 -13.60
C GLY A 754 10.14 -4.29 -12.51
N ASP A 755 9.16 -4.46 -11.62
CA ASP A 755 9.14 -5.62 -10.73
C ASP A 755 9.02 -6.91 -11.56
N THR A 756 9.62 -8.00 -11.08
CA THR A 756 9.74 -9.27 -11.81
C THR A 756 9.44 -10.49 -10.96
N PHE A 757 9.10 -11.58 -11.63
CA PHE A 757 9.18 -12.93 -11.10
C PHE A 757 9.62 -13.88 -12.21
N GLN A 758 9.92 -15.13 -11.88
CA GLN A 758 10.48 -16.08 -12.83
C GLN A 758 9.59 -17.32 -12.94
N ILE A 759 9.48 -17.85 -14.16
CA ILE A 759 8.81 -19.13 -14.42
C ILE A 759 9.77 -20.09 -15.12
N ARG A 760 9.72 -21.37 -14.76
CA ARG A 760 10.24 -22.46 -15.60
C ARG A 760 9.26 -23.62 -15.66
N THR A 761 9.27 -24.37 -16.77
CA THR A 761 8.30 -25.46 -17.00
C THR A 761 8.92 -26.85 -17.06
N ARG A 762 10.22 -26.94 -16.74
CA ARG A 762 10.98 -28.18 -16.63
C ARG A 762 11.98 -28.01 -15.50
N GLU A 763 12.26 -29.12 -14.82
CA GLU A 763 13.36 -29.16 -13.86
C GLU A 763 14.67 -28.78 -14.57
N ARG A 764 15.41 -27.81 -14.02
CA ARG A 764 16.61 -27.21 -14.64
C ARG A 764 16.39 -26.57 -16.02
N GLY A 765 15.14 -26.34 -16.43
CA GLY A 765 14.84 -25.53 -17.60
C GLY A 765 15.32 -24.09 -17.42
N SER A 766 15.49 -23.38 -18.54
CA SER A 766 15.76 -21.94 -18.51
C SER A 766 14.67 -21.22 -17.74
N LEU A 767 15.08 -20.32 -16.85
CA LEU A 767 14.16 -19.40 -16.19
C LEU A 767 13.77 -18.32 -17.18
N THR A 768 12.47 -18.13 -17.37
CA THR A 768 11.92 -17.01 -18.09
C THR A 768 11.51 -15.95 -17.09
N THR A 769 12.15 -14.79 -17.12
CA THR A 769 11.75 -13.63 -16.31
C THR A 769 10.50 -12.99 -16.92
N ILE A 770 9.51 -12.72 -16.08
CA ILE A 770 8.34 -11.92 -16.41
C ILE A 770 8.48 -10.59 -15.68
N THR A 771 8.43 -9.50 -16.44
CA THR A 771 8.49 -8.13 -15.92
C THR A 771 7.10 -7.50 -15.98
N ILE A 772 6.71 -6.84 -14.89
CA ILE A 772 5.51 -6.03 -14.82
C ILE A 772 5.78 -4.67 -15.48
N ASP A 773 5.01 -4.32 -16.49
CA ASP A 773 5.06 -3.03 -17.15
C ASP A 773 4.05 -2.06 -16.52
N ALA A 774 4.29 -0.75 -16.65
CA ALA A 774 3.42 0.30 -16.07
C ALA A 774 1.96 0.24 -16.55
N LYS A 775 1.68 -0.42 -17.68
CA LYS A 775 0.35 -0.54 -18.29
C LYS A 775 -0.22 -1.96 -18.19
N ASP A 776 0.43 -2.87 -17.46
CA ASP A 776 -0.08 -4.24 -17.34
C ASP A 776 -1.41 -4.31 -16.58
N THR A 777 -2.29 -5.17 -17.06
CA THR A 777 -3.53 -5.60 -16.40
C THR A 777 -3.45 -7.09 -16.06
N LEU A 778 -4.49 -7.65 -15.42
CA LEU A 778 -4.57 -9.10 -15.21
C LEU A 778 -4.56 -9.90 -16.52
N GLU A 779 -5.15 -9.37 -17.59
CA GLU A 779 -5.17 -9.98 -18.93
C GLU A 779 -3.77 -10.02 -19.53
N THR A 780 -3.06 -8.89 -19.53
CA THR A 780 -1.72 -8.83 -20.13
C THR A 780 -0.74 -9.69 -19.35
N LEU A 781 -0.83 -9.70 -18.01
CA LEU A 781 -0.04 -10.59 -17.16
C LEU A 781 -0.39 -12.07 -17.40
N ALA A 782 -1.67 -12.41 -17.52
CA ALA A 782 -2.08 -13.77 -17.83
C ALA A 782 -1.47 -14.25 -19.16
N ASP A 783 -1.44 -13.39 -20.17
CA ASP A 783 -0.83 -13.71 -21.45
C ASP A 783 0.70 -13.77 -21.40
N LYS A 784 1.36 -12.90 -20.61
CA LYS A 784 2.80 -12.98 -20.32
C LYS A 784 3.15 -14.33 -19.69
N ILE A 785 2.37 -14.79 -18.70
CA ILE A 785 2.57 -16.09 -18.03
C ILE A 785 2.36 -17.25 -19.02
N LYS A 786 1.29 -17.22 -19.83
CA LYS A 786 1.05 -18.25 -20.86
C LYS A 786 2.21 -18.32 -21.85
N ARG A 787 2.69 -17.18 -22.36
CA ARG A 787 3.83 -17.12 -23.30
C ARG A 787 5.13 -17.58 -22.66
N ALA A 788 5.45 -17.09 -21.45
CA ALA A 788 6.66 -17.44 -20.72
C ALA A 788 6.74 -18.93 -20.35
N SER A 789 5.58 -19.57 -20.15
CA SER A 789 5.47 -21.01 -19.91
C SER A 789 5.41 -21.86 -21.19
N GLY A 790 5.55 -21.26 -22.38
CA GLY A 790 5.36 -21.97 -23.65
C GLY A 790 3.98 -22.63 -23.74
N PHE A 791 2.95 -21.96 -23.22
CA PHE A 791 1.55 -22.39 -23.13
C PHE A 791 1.31 -23.65 -22.29
N ARG A 792 2.23 -23.99 -21.39
CA ARG A 792 2.06 -25.09 -20.42
C ARG A 792 1.29 -24.65 -19.16
N ALA A 793 1.14 -23.35 -18.95
CA ALA A 793 0.25 -22.80 -17.94
C ALA A 793 -1.11 -22.43 -18.53
N LYS A 794 -2.17 -22.87 -17.85
CA LYS A 794 -3.52 -22.34 -17.97
C LYS A 794 -3.68 -21.24 -16.92
N VAL A 795 -3.95 -20.03 -17.39
CA VAL A 795 -4.17 -18.86 -16.54
C VAL A 795 -5.61 -18.39 -16.69
N GLU A 796 -6.34 -18.40 -15.58
CA GLU A 796 -7.76 -18.07 -15.50
C GLU A 796 -7.96 -16.83 -14.64
N LEU A 797 -8.97 -16.02 -14.97
CA LEU A 797 -9.40 -14.88 -14.17
C LEU A 797 -10.75 -15.20 -13.54
N SER A 798 -10.90 -14.95 -12.25
CA SER A 798 -12.17 -15.15 -11.51
C SER A 798 -12.52 -13.92 -10.71
N SER A 799 -13.82 -13.64 -10.57
CA SER A 799 -14.30 -12.57 -9.70
C SER A 799 -14.47 -13.08 -8.27
N ASP A 800 -14.14 -12.23 -7.29
CA ASP A 800 -14.34 -12.45 -5.86
C ASP A 800 -14.79 -11.11 -5.26
N GLY A 801 -16.06 -11.00 -4.86
CA GLY A 801 -16.65 -9.72 -4.46
C GLY A 801 -16.49 -8.63 -5.54
N ASN A 802 -15.87 -7.51 -5.18
CA ASN A 802 -15.60 -6.37 -6.05
C ASN A 802 -14.23 -6.40 -6.73
N VAL A 803 -13.51 -7.52 -6.66
CA VAL A 803 -12.19 -7.68 -7.29
C VAL A 803 -12.15 -8.88 -8.23
N ARG A 804 -11.14 -8.89 -9.10
CA ARG A 804 -10.76 -9.97 -10.01
C ARG A 804 -9.41 -10.53 -9.57
N LYS A 805 -9.27 -11.85 -9.60
CA LYS A 805 -8.08 -12.58 -9.17
C LYS A 805 -7.56 -13.46 -10.30
N LEU A 806 -6.25 -13.71 -10.28
CA LEU A 806 -5.56 -14.56 -11.25
C LEU A 806 -5.32 -15.95 -10.65
N LYS A 807 -5.48 -16.98 -11.48
CA LYS A 807 -5.22 -18.37 -11.11
C LYS A 807 -4.32 -19.05 -12.14
N ILE A 808 -3.20 -19.59 -11.69
CA ILE A 808 -2.26 -20.38 -12.50
C ILE A 808 -2.49 -21.87 -12.22
N SER A 809 -2.62 -22.66 -13.28
CA SER A 809 -2.75 -24.12 -13.21
C SER A 809 -2.05 -24.78 -14.41
N PRO A 810 -1.73 -26.08 -14.35
CA PRO A 810 -1.16 -26.78 -15.50
C PRO A 810 -2.18 -26.91 -16.62
N ALA A 811 -1.80 -26.54 -17.85
CA ALA A 811 -2.66 -26.70 -19.03
C ALA A 811 -2.90 -28.17 -19.40
N TYR A 812 -1.93 -29.03 -19.07
CA TYR A 812 -1.97 -30.47 -19.33
C TYR A 812 -1.62 -31.25 -18.05
N ALA A 813 -2.10 -32.49 -17.94
CA ALA A 813 -1.76 -33.39 -16.83
C ALA A 813 -0.24 -33.59 -16.67
N THR A 814 0.52 -33.51 -17.77
CA THR A 814 1.98 -33.67 -17.81
C THR A 814 2.76 -32.37 -17.65
N SER A 815 2.08 -31.24 -17.43
CA SER A 815 2.74 -29.95 -17.24
C SER A 815 3.06 -29.71 -15.78
N THR A 816 4.27 -29.22 -15.54
CA THR A 816 4.71 -28.69 -14.26
C THR A 816 5.19 -27.27 -14.50
N ILE A 817 4.73 -26.33 -13.68
CA ILE A 817 5.08 -24.92 -13.73
C ILE A 817 5.72 -24.59 -12.41
N GLU A 818 6.87 -23.96 -12.43
CA GLU A 818 7.51 -23.49 -11.22
C GLU A 818 7.58 -21.97 -11.26
N VAL A 819 6.96 -21.36 -10.25
CA VAL A 819 6.91 -19.93 -10.02
C VAL A 819 7.97 -19.61 -8.96
N LEU A 820 8.85 -18.67 -9.27
CA LEU A 820 9.99 -18.30 -8.44
C LEU A 820 10.06 -16.78 -8.31
N ALA A 821 10.62 -16.32 -7.21
CA ALA A 821 10.78 -14.90 -6.94
C ALA A 821 11.65 -14.19 -7.99
N GLY A 822 11.41 -12.90 -8.16
CA GLY A 822 12.29 -12.00 -8.92
C GLY A 822 13.70 -11.93 -8.32
N LYS A 823 14.69 -11.56 -9.13
CA LYS A 823 16.09 -11.41 -8.68
C LYS A 823 16.40 -9.98 -8.27
N GLY A 824 17.37 -9.78 -7.38
CA GLY A 824 17.90 -8.45 -7.07
C GLY A 824 16.89 -7.50 -6.39
N GLY A 825 16.00 -8.05 -5.56
CA GLY A 825 14.98 -7.29 -4.84
C GLY A 825 13.80 -6.82 -5.70
N THR A 826 13.67 -7.27 -6.94
CA THR A 826 12.52 -6.93 -7.79
C THR A 826 11.36 -7.91 -7.61
N ASP A 827 11.32 -8.74 -6.56
CA ASP A 827 10.28 -9.77 -6.48
C ASP A 827 8.89 -9.15 -6.39
N VAL A 828 7.97 -9.66 -7.21
CA VAL A 828 6.60 -9.16 -7.29
C VAL A 828 5.56 -10.14 -6.76
N LEU A 829 5.95 -11.37 -6.40
CA LEU A 829 5.00 -12.43 -6.07
C LEU A 829 4.09 -12.04 -4.90
N GLN A 830 4.66 -11.50 -3.82
CA GLN A 830 3.88 -11.03 -2.67
C GLN A 830 2.92 -9.91 -3.04
N ALA A 831 3.37 -8.93 -3.82
CA ALA A 831 2.54 -7.81 -4.26
C ALA A 831 1.37 -8.27 -5.15
N LEU A 832 1.57 -9.32 -5.96
CA LEU A 832 0.50 -9.96 -6.74
C LEU A 832 -0.31 -10.97 -5.92
N GLY A 833 0.05 -11.25 -4.67
CA GLY A 833 -0.56 -12.30 -3.85
C GLY A 833 -0.36 -13.72 -4.39
N LEU A 834 0.68 -13.95 -5.20
CA LEU A 834 1.04 -15.26 -5.75
C LEU A 834 2.09 -15.96 -4.87
N ALA A 835 2.10 -17.29 -4.90
CA ALA A 835 3.03 -18.07 -4.09
C ALA A 835 4.19 -18.64 -4.93
N SER A 836 5.42 -18.50 -4.41
CA SER A 836 6.57 -19.23 -4.95
C SER A 836 6.38 -20.74 -4.73
N GLY A 837 6.65 -21.54 -5.76
CA GLY A 837 6.44 -22.98 -5.68
C GLY A 837 6.25 -23.70 -7.01
N VAL A 838 5.99 -25.01 -6.90
CA VAL A 838 5.73 -25.90 -8.03
C VAL A 838 4.23 -26.14 -8.14
N VAL A 839 3.65 -25.69 -9.25
CA VAL A 839 2.27 -25.91 -9.66
C VAL A 839 2.21 -27.10 -10.60
N ARG A 840 1.60 -28.21 -10.14
CA ARG A 840 1.48 -29.45 -10.93
C ARG A 840 0.22 -30.25 -10.57
N ASN A 841 -0.29 -31.00 -11.54
CA ASN A 841 -1.43 -31.87 -11.32
C ASN A 841 -0.99 -33.15 -10.57
N THR A 842 -1.91 -33.70 -9.78
CA THR A 842 -1.73 -34.99 -9.11
C THR A 842 -2.80 -35.97 -9.55
N LYS A 843 -2.50 -37.26 -9.44
CA LYS A 843 -3.43 -38.37 -9.67
C LYS A 843 -3.28 -39.39 -8.55
N VAL A 844 -4.28 -40.22 -8.36
CA VAL A 844 -4.21 -41.33 -7.41
C VAL A 844 -3.78 -42.59 -8.16
N GLU A 845 -2.64 -43.17 -7.78
CA GLU A 845 -2.16 -44.47 -8.26
C GLU A 845 -1.92 -45.39 -7.07
N SER A 846 -2.51 -46.59 -7.09
CA SER A 846 -2.37 -47.58 -6.01
C SER A 846 -2.66 -47.01 -4.60
N GLY A 847 -3.65 -46.11 -4.49
CA GLY A 847 -4.02 -45.44 -3.23
C GLY A 847 -3.09 -44.30 -2.79
N LYS A 848 -2.02 -44.00 -3.54
CA LYS A 848 -1.09 -42.88 -3.28
C LYS A 848 -1.36 -41.72 -4.24
N THR A 849 -1.38 -40.50 -3.72
CA THR A 849 -1.34 -39.28 -4.54
C THR A 849 0.05 -39.13 -5.14
N VAL A 850 0.16 -39.27 -6.45
CA VAL A 850 1.41 -39.15 -7.22
C VAL A 850 1.29 -38.03 -8.26
N SER A 851 2.41 -37.66 -8.84
CA SER A 851 2.49 -36.66 -9.91
C SER A 851 1.73 -37.12 -11.15
N ALA A 852 0.88 -36.28 -11.72
CA ALA A 852 0.18 -36.59 -12.97
C ALA A 852 1.11 -36.63 -14.19
N ASP A 853 2.29 -36.01 -14.09
CA ASP A 853 3.32 -35.96 -15.13
C ASP A 853 4.28 -37.17 -15.15
N GLY A 854 4.11 -38.11 -14.21
CA GLY A 854 4.99 -39.26 -14.07
C GLY A 854 6.37 -38.93 -13.49
N GLY A 855 6.61 -37.69 -13.06
CA GLY A 855 7.82 -37.30 -12.36
C GLY A 855 7.85 -37.81 -10.91
N GLY A 856 9.05 -37.85 -10.32
CA GLY A 856 9.25 -38.21 -8.91
C GLY A 856 8.52 -37.27 -7.92
N PRO A 857 8.53 -37.62 -6.62
CA PRO A 857 7.92 -36.77 -5.60
C PRO A 857 8.64 -35.41 -5.53
N VAL A 858 7.85 -34.34 -5.44
CA VAL A 858 8.35 -32.98 -5.17
C VAL A 858 7.94 -32.62 -3.76
N PHE A 859 8.92 -32.25 -2.95
CA PHE A 859 8.74 -31.83 -1.57
C PHE A 859 8.92 -30.32 -1.49
N GLY A 860 7.86 -29.62 -1.11
CA GLY A 860 7.90 -28.18 -0.88
C GLY A 860 8.33 -27.91 0.55
N LEU A 861 9.38 -27.12 0.74
CA LEU A 861 9.79 -26.67 2.07
C LEU A 861 8.82 -25.63 2.63
N GLN A 862 8.06 -24.94 1.76
CA GLN A 862 7.21 -23.81 2.12
C GLN A 862 7.97 -22.74 2.93
N LEU A 863 9.23 -22.52 2.55
CA LEU A 863 10.01 -21.42 3.09
C LEU A 863 9.43 -20.12 2.56
N ALA A 864 9.04 -19.25 3.47
CA ALA A 864 8.72 -17.87 3.12
C ALA A 864 9.99 -17.21 2.53
N PRO A 865 9.86 -16.30 1.56
CA PRO A 865 10.99 -15.56 1.02
C PRO A 865 11.68 -14.72 2.10
N GLU A 866 10.89 -14.24 3.06
CA GLU A 866 11.33 -13.44 4.20
C GLU A 866 10.62 -13.88 5.48
N LEU A 867 11.28 -13.69 6.62
CA LEU A 867 10.77 -13.97 7.95
C LEU A 867 11.22 -12.85 8.88
N ASP A 868 10.31 -12.32 9.70
CA ASP A 868 10.59 -11.22 10.60
C ASP A 868 10.68 -11.71 12.06
N LEU A 869 11.69 -11.24 12.79
CA LEU A 869 11.92 -11.50 14.21
C LEU A 869 11.64 -10.27 15.10
N SER A 870 11.26 -9.12 14.51
CA SER A 870 11.09 -7.85 15.21
C SER A 870 9.99 -7.93 16.28
N ASP A 871 8.84 -8.54 15.96
CA ASP A 871 7.71 -8.69 16.87
C ASP A 871 7.45 -10.14 17.30
N GLU A 872 6.58 -10.33 18.30
CA GLU A 872 6.28 -11.65 18.85
C GLU A 872 5.56 -12.57 17.83
N ALA A 873 4.71 -11.99 16.97
CA ALA A 873 3.97 -12.75 15.96
C ALA A 873 4.92 -13.27 14.87
N GLY A 874 5.85 -12.43 14.40
CA GLY A 874 6.92 -12.74 13.47
C GLY A 874 7.80 -13.86 13.99
N ARG A 875 8.27 -13.76 15.24
CA ARG A 875 9.09 -14.82 15.87
C ARG A 875 8.38 -16.18 15.95
N LYS A 876 7.09 -16.18 16.31
CA LYS A 876 6.25 -17.39 16.30
C LYS A 876 6.08 -17.94 14.88
N ASN A 877 5.85 -17.07 13.90
CA ASN A 877 5.72 -17.45 12.51
C ASN A 877 7.03 -18.05 11.95
N ALA A 878 8.16 -17.40 12.19
CA ALA A 878 9.48 -17.88 11.78
C ALA A 878 9.78 -19.29 12.33
N SER A 879 9.54 -19.49 13.62
CA SER A 879 9.69 -20.80 14.28
C SER A 879 8.79 -21.87 13.64
N SER A 880 7.53 -21.52 13.35
CA SER A 880 6.56 -22.42 12.70
C SER A 880 6.95 -22.77 11.27
N VAL A 881 7.34 -21.79 10.45
CA VAL A 881 7.76 -21.98 9.06
C VAL A 881 9.00 -22.87 8.98
N ILE A 882 10.03 -22.59 9.78
CA ILE A 882 11.28 -23.36 9.78
C ILE A 882 11.03 -24.81 10.25
N THR A 883 10.20 -24.99 11.27
CA THR A 883 9.82 -26.33 11.76
C THR A 883 9.08 -27.15 10.69
N ARG A 884 8.18 -26.51 9.93
CA ARG A 884 7.52 -27.14 8.78
C ARG A 884 8.52 -27.53 7.69
N ALA A 885 9.45 -26.65 7.34
CA ALA A 885 10.50 -26.93 6.37
C ALA A 885 11.40 -28.12 6.80
N MET A 886 11.83 -28.15 8.07
CA MET A 886 12.58 -29.29 8.62
C MET A 886 11.78 -30.59 8.54
N SER A 887 10.47 -30.53 8.79
CA SER A 887 9.57 -31.68 8.66
C SER A 887 9.43 -32.16 7.22
N ALA A 888 9.40 -31.25 6.24
CA ALA A 888 9.41 -31.58 4.83
C ALA A 888 10.71 -32.32 4.41
N VAL A 889 11.88 -31.88 4.90
CA VAL A 889 13.16 -32.59 4.67
C VAL A 889 13.15 -33.99 5.27
N ARG A 890 12.59 -34.16 6.48
CA ARG A 890 12.43 -35.48 7.12
C ARG A 890 11.51 -36.39 6.31
N THR A 891 10.43 -35.85 5.75
CA THR A 891 9.53 -36.60 4.86
C THR A 891 10.24 -37.01 3.58
N ALA A 892 10.97 -36.09 2.93
CA ALA A 892 11.76 -36.40 1.74
C ALA A 892 12.78 -37.52 1.99
N TYR A 893 13.50 -37.45 3.12
CA TYR A 893 14.42 -38.52 3.55
C TYR A 893 13.72 -39.88 3.70
N ARG A 894 12.57 -39.93 4.37
CA ARG A 894 11.82 -41.18 4.57
C ARG A 894 11.39 -41.78 3.24
N GLU A 895 10.79 -40.98 2.35
CA GLU A 895 10.33 -41.47 1.05
C GLU A 895 11.50 -41.92 0.15
N ILE A 896 12.61 -41.19 0.15
CA ILE A 896 13.81 -41.60 -0.61
C ILE A 896 14.44 -42.88 -0.02
N ALA A 897 14.41 -43.03 1.30
CA ALA A 897 14.84 -44.26 1.97
C ALA A 897 13.95 -45.46 1.62
N ASP A 898 12.63 -45.29 1.62
CA ASP A 898 11.68 -46.34 1.25
C ASP A 898 11.88 -46.77 -0.21
N ILE A 899 12.05 -45.80 -1.12
CA ILE A 899 12.37 -46.06 -2.54
C ILE A 899 13.69 -46.83 -2.67
N ALA A 900 14.74 -46.40 -1.96
CA ALA A 900 16.06 -47.05 -1.98
C ALA A 900 16.00 -48.50 -1.44
N MET A 901 15.13 -48.77 -0.47
CA MET A 901 14.89 -50.09 0.08
C MET A 901 13.92 -50.95 -0.75
N GLY A 902 13.33 -50.40 -1.83
CA GLY A 902 12.34 -51.09 -2.65
C GLY A 902 11.04 -51.39 -1.90
N ILE A 903 10.73 -50.60 -0.87
CA ILE A 903 9.51 -50.74 -0.07
C ILE A 903 8.37 -50.10 -0.85
N ASP A 904 7.50 -50.93 -1.44
CA ASP A 904 6.22 -50.49 -1.94
C ASP A 904 5.21 -50.47 -0.79
N SER A 905 4.89 -49.28 -0.28
CA SER A 905 3.91 -49.09 0.78
C SER A 905 2.47 -49.45 0.36
N SER A 906 2.23 -49.83 -0.91
CA SER A 906 0.92 -50.23 -1.43
C SER A 906 0.35 -51.52 -0.82
N ALA A 907 1.17 -52.35 -0.16
CA ALA A 907 0.70 -53.59 0.46
C ALA A 907 0.03 -53.40 1.85
N ALA A 908 0.01 -52.17 2.40
CA ALA A 908 -0.55 -51.90 3.73
C ALA A 908 -2.00 -51.37 3.72
N SER A 909 -2.66 -51.28 2.55
CA SER A 909 -4.10 -50.95 2.47
C SER A 909 -4.92 -52.11 1.92
N THR A 910 -4.90 -53.26 2.61
CA THR A 910 -6.11 -54.09 2.67
C THR A 910 -6.87 -53.70 3.91
N SER A 911 -7.97 -53.00 3.71
CA SER A 911 -8.97 -52.75 4.74
C SER A 911 -9.44 -54.08 5.33
N GLY A 912 -9.21 -54.25 6.63
CA GLY A 912 -9.93 -55.21 7.48
C GLY A 912 -9.17 -56.49 7.83
N LYS A 913 -8.33 -56.43 8.88
CA LYS A 913 -8.34 -57.39 10.01
C LYS A 913 -7.81 -56.71 11.28
N THR A 914 -8.70 -56.27 12.14
CA THR A 914 -8.43 -55.98 13.56
C THR A 914 -8.20 -57.31 14.28
N GLY A 915 -6.95 -57.65 14.62
CA GLY A 915 -6.66 -58.86 15.40
C GLY A 915 -5.22 -59.40 15.38
N GLY A 916 -4.20 -58.55 15.16
CA GLY A 916 -2.79 -58.95 15.24
C GLY A 916 -2.13 -58.46 16.53
N THR A 917 -1.39 -59.33 17.22
CA THR A 917 -0.64 -58.98 18.44
C THR A 917 0.39 -57.89 18.14
N VAL A 918 0.31 -56.76 18.85
CA VAL A 918 1.22 -55.60 18.67
C VAL A 918 2.68 -56.05 18.81
N PRO A 919 3.56 -55.74 17.83
CA PRO A 919 4.98 -56.05 17.88
C PRO A 919 5.66 -55.53 19.16
N THR A 920 6.52 -56.34 19.76
CA THR A 920 7.18 -56.06 21.05
C THR A 920 7.93 -54.71 21.07
N TYR A 921 8.49 -54.27 19.93
CA TYR A 921 9.18 -52.99 19.86
C TYR A 921 8.26 -51.78 20.05
N LEU A 922 7.02 -51.82 19.53
CA LEU A 922 6.03 -50.75 19.71
C LEU A 922 5.48 -50.73 21.14
N LYS A 923 5.31 -51.90 21.77
CA LYS A 923 4.97 -51.98 23.20
C LYS A 923 6.07 -51.37 24.06
N ASN A 924 7.34 -51.66 23.75
CA ASN A 924 8.48 -51.08 24.46
C ASN A 924 8.58 -49.56 24.24
N GLN A 925 8.25 -49.08 23.04
CA GLN A 925 8.27 -47.66 22.72
C GLN A 925 7.16 -46.88 23.44
N ILE A 926 5.94 -47.44 23.50
CA ILE A 926 4.83 -46.88 24.28
C ILE A 926 5.13 -46.90 25.78
N SER A 927 5.71 -47.99 26.28
CA SER A 927 6.14 -48.08 27.69
C SER A 927 7.22 -47.03 28.02
N ASN A 928 8.17 -46.78 27.12
CA ASN A 928 9.16 -45.72 27.29
C ASN A 928 8.55 -44.31 27.22
N TYR A 929 7.57 -44.08 26.34
CA TYR A 929 6.85 -42.80 26.29
C TYR A 929 5.97 -42.58 27.52
N GLN A 930 5.33 -43.63 28.05
CA GLN A 930 4.57 -43.56 29.30
C GLN A 930 5.48 -43.38 30.52
N ALA A 931 6.67 -44.00 30.54
CA ALA A 931 7.68 -43.75 31.57
C ALA A 931 8.25 -42.33 31.50
N ALA A 932 8.44 -41.77 30.29
CA ALA A 932 8.85 -40.39 30.10
C ALA A 932 7.75 -39.40 30.50
N LEU A 933 6.49 -39.68 30.15
CA LEU A 933 5.34 -38.87 30.52
C LEU A 933 5.12 -38.89 32.05
N ASN A 934 5.20 -40.05 32.70
CA ASN A 934 5.12 -40.16 34.16
C ASN A 934 6.26 -39.43 34.88
N ARG A 935 7.43 -39.27 34.24
CA ARG A 935 8.52 -38.41 34.76
C ARG A 935 8.31 -36.92 34.49
N LEU A 936 7.47 -36.57 33.52
CA LEU A 936 7.15 -35.18 33.16
C LEU A 936 5.93 -34.64 33.91
N THR A 937 5.01 -35.52 34.32
CA THR A 937 3.78 -35.17 35.05
C THR A 937 3.78 -35.65 36.51
N GLY A 938 4.85 -36.33 36.93
CA GLY A 938 5.11 -36.76 38.30
C GLY A 938 6.32 -36.02 38.86
N GLY A 939 6.12 -34.73 39.15
CA GLY A 939 7.06 -33.81 39.78
C GLY A 939 6.30 -32.56 40.19
#